data_AF-A0A661IVF9-F1
#
_entry.id   AF-A0A661IVF9-F1
#
_cell.length_a   1.000
_cell.length_b   1.000
_cell.length_c   1.000
_cell.angle_alpha   90.00
_cell.angle_beta   90.00
_cell.angle_gamma   90.00
#
_symmetry.space_group_name_H-M   'P 1'
#
loop_
_entity.id
_entity.type
_entity.pdbx_description
1 polymer ?
#
loop_
_entity_poly.entity_id
_entity_poly.type
_entity_poly.pdbx_seq_one_letter_code
_entity_poly.pdbx_strand_id
1 'polypeptide(L)'
;MILSVDLSFLNSIHFIFYLVLGLAILGGLIRGFKKTVYAFIVMAIFYILFFVTIDKVVAMLWTMDMPWLGPILGNIDPSLSNFTSFEDSVDTFINLIIGGTIAGSDSVVALATGLLQFVLKLVWTLLYFTVILIVWKILTWIIGAIFIKKKKGESKNPLFGALFGVANGLMAIFVTMIMLGGVMSLTESTLAILGDDSLTPLSFETRLDDFNGNQSIIEMANTTTSELDEYIPYLQSMVDEYNSDIFVKIASNIKTTSSINSTVEVPLNIDLFDKVLSFNYEDKQIGIRYEVSIFSSAAKIFLDSDYSTTNNISDITGDEIRSVFTNLSKSTLITSLIPVAIEVGTDYYDQTLPISLDELYQIDYEQELSNIGNISGALFDILNGAGFIGGEGSLSQLTVDGDTVRSIFGDMSDSEVIVLLTENILLPMLSDSEGDFSTIITVPDDLDVTAEITALGDIFAEIIDADIPFSDLEDADVGVLLQAASKVDLTILLNSQLVTEALINILSGETNVEGLDILTIPDNINWYDTYDLSGQLETPGELRNILEALNVLTSIASDVDLNNLDINTLIDMTDSDIEIFFDSYVLRATVSDIIKDTDLGDVPLVIPDSVYDSLGYFTKTELVNVVKSVKLILTSAGDDFDILQALSLTDTEIDTLLASDVIYATIGKEIYDLGSSSLIIPDNTLSTVLVDSSTQTVVNKLEIKNIFKALAVLDIQNFDSISFDATIINTLENSTHDDLDNAKINTLLGSSIVHATVSDMILDLDETNGGVLTIPTLDSLGSQVKYYDAANSLNMISKTEIGNVLKALYGINITDFDNIDLEDTSLLTDNMDVLVDSAIIHATVSKIMIDISGTIEIPEKSYDNQDVLIVSGSTTFISKDELINLMDALDVLGITNPSNFTSGFDLSVLNTQAKQDKVLSSAIVHATVSKTILDLNPAILYVPDQSEDGTALKIDRGTGGNVTTYVLPSELEAMIDVFNVLGLDLDQLNVSFTTSDLLDNSSLIVESSSLQGQISDRILNGSTDIIVPDLDNSSQNIKIVYADITYIKKTELLAFLNSVNQI
;
A
#
# COMPACT_ATOMS: atom_id res chain seq x y z
N MET A 1 32.12 -65.43 45.56
CA MET A 1 33.10 -66.55 45.60
C MET A 1 32.74 -67.63 44.58
N ILE A 2 32.78 -67.31 43.29
CA ILE A 2 32.95 -68.22 42.14
C ILE A 2 33.62 -67.35 41.06
N LEU A 3 34.52 -67.93 40.25
CA LEU A 3 35.24 -67.35 39.10
C LEU A 3 36.72 -67.01 39.34
N SER A 4 37.52 -68.03 39.65
CA SER A 4 38.84 -68.18 39.02
C SER A 4 38.72 -69.23 37.90
N VAL A 5 37.92 -68.93 36.88
CA VAL A 5 37.88 -69.75 35.67
C VAL A 5 38.88 -69.11 34.71
N ASP A 6 39.96 -69.83 34.42
CA ASP A 6 40.85 -69.51 33.32
C ASP A 6 40.03 -69.59 32.02
N LEU A 7 39.61 -68.43 31.53
CA LEU A 7 38.78 -68.36 30.34
C LEU A 7 39.59 -68.58 29.05
N SER A 8 40.91 -68.80 29.08
CA SER A 8 41.70 -69.06 27.86
C SER A 8 41.18 -70.23 26.99
N PHE A 9 40.40 -71.15 27.56
CA PHE A 9 39.68 -72.20 26.81
C PHE A 9 38.57 -71.66 25.88
N LEU A 10 37.96 -70.52 26.20
CA LEU A 10 36.96 -69.84 25.38
C LEU A 10 37.57 -69.09 24.19
N ASN A 11 38.89 -68.87 24.14
CA ASN A 11 39.61 -68.36 22.94
C ASN A 11 39.72 -69.42 21.82
N SER A 12 38.76 -70.32 21.77
CA SER A 12 38.73 -71.49 20.89
C SER A 12 37.28 -71.88 20.61
N ILE A 13 36.37 -70.90 20.49
CA ILE A 13 34.96 -71.12 20.07
C ILE A 13 34.92 -71.91 18.75
N HIS A 14 35.83 -71.61 17.81
CA HIS A 14 36.04 -72.38 16.59
C HIS A 14 36.24 -73.88 16.88
N PHE A 15 37.10 -74.21 17.85
CA PHE A 15 37.39 -75.59 18.23
C PHE A 15 36.15 -76.29 18.81
N ILE A 16 35.35 -75.60 19.62
CA ILE A 16 34.10 -76.15 20.18
C ILE A 16 33.14 -76.51 19.05
N PHE A 17 32.89 -75.60 18.10
CA PHE A 17 32.01 -75.86 16.96
C PHE A 17 32.55 -77.00 16.07
N TYR A 18 33.84 -77.00 15.74
CA TYR A 18 34.44 -78.10 14.95
C TYR A 18 34.43 -79.44 15.71
N LEU A 19 34.59 -79.44 17.03
CA LEU A 19 34.52 -80.64 17.86
C LEU A 19 33.09 -81.18 17.94
N VAL A 20 32.09 -80.32 18.14
CA VAL A 20 30.66 -80.70 18.08
C VAL A 20 30.32 -81.29 16.72
N LEU A 21 30.76 -80.65 15.63
CA LEU A 21 30.57 -81.14 14.27
C LEU A 21 31.27 -82.50 14.05
N GLY A 22 32.54 -82.61 14.47
CA GLY A 22 33.34 -83.83 14.33
C GLY A 22 32.75 -85.02 15.09
N LEU A 23 32.29 -84.80 16.33
CA LEU A 23 31.61 -85.83 17.13
C LEU A 23 30.26 -86.23 16.52
N ALA A 24 29.52 -85.28 15.93
CA ALA A 24 28.25 -85.57 15.27
C ALA A 24 28.45 -86.38 13.98
N ILE A 25 29.47 -86.06 13.18
CA ILE A 25 29.87 -86.82 11.98
C ILE A 25 30.28 -88.24 12.37
N LEU A 26 31.14 -88.39 13.37
CA LEU A 26 31.62 -89.69 13.86
C LEU A 26 30.47 -90.52 14.46
N GLY A 27 29.59 -89.89 15.24
CA GLY A 27 28.36 -90.51 15.73
C GLY A 27 27.44 -90.97 14.58
N GLY A 28 27.35 -90.17 13.52
CA GLY A 28 26.62 -90.48 12.30
C GLY A 28 27.16 -91.70 11.55
N LEU A 29 28.49 -91.78 11.41
CA LEU A 29 29.21 -92.93 10.81
C LEU A 29 28.96 -94.23 11.60
N ILE A 30 28.98 -94.16 12.93
CA ILE A 30 28.80 -95.33 13.81
C ILE A 30 27.33 -95.81 13.82
N ARG A 31 26.38 -94.88 13.92
CA ARG A 31 24.94 -95.19 14.07
C ARG A 31 24.30 -95.62 12.74
N GLY A 32 24.78 -95.09 11.61
CA GLY A 32 24.28 -95.36 10.26
C GLY A 32 23.01 -94.55 9.90
N PHE A 33 22.73 -94.42 8.60
CA PHE A 33 21.77 -93.48 8.03
C PHE A 33 20.41 -93.39 8.77
N LYS A 34 19.64 -94.49 8.84
CA LYS A 34 18.26 -94.46 9.40
C LYS A 34 18.21 -93.99 10.85
N LYS A 35 19.19 -94.36 11.68
CA LYS A 35 19.23 -93.99 13.10
C LYS A 35 19.66 -92.54 13.29
N THR A 36 20.59 -92.05 12.46
CA THR A 36 21.03 -90.66 12.50
C THR A 36 19.95 -89.72 11.99
N VAL A 37 19.23 -90.08 10.92
CA VAL A 37 18.05 -89.32 10.42
C VAL A 37 16.96 -89.26 11.49
N TYR A 38 16.65 -90.37 12.16
CA TYR A 38 15.68 -90.37 13.26
C TYR A 38 16.10 -89.46 14.41
N ALA A 39 17.35 -89.56 14.85
CA ALA A 39 17.87 -88.70 15.90
C ALA A 39 17.82 -87.21 15.51
N PHE A 40 18.16 -86.88 14.26
CA PHE A 40 18.06 -85.52 13.72
C PHE A 40 16.62 -85.01 13.76
N ILE A 41 15.66 -85.75 13.19
CA ILE A 41 14.25 -85.33 13.14
C ILE A 41 13.68 -85.15 14.55
N VAL A 42 13.94 -86.11 15.45
CA VAL A 42 13.43 -86.07 16.83
C VAL A 42 14.02 -84.90 17.61
N MET A 43 15.30 -84.59 17.43
CA MET A 43 15.93 -83.44 18.10
C MET A 43 15.47 -82.11 17.48
N ALA A 44 15.27 -82.04 16.16
CA ALA A 44 14.66 -80.87 15.51
C ALA A 44 13.27 -80.59 16.09
N ILE A 45 12.43 -81.64 16.21
CA ILE A 45 11.08 -81.52 16.80
C ILE A 45 11.18 -81.03 18.25
N PHE A 46 12.11 -81.54 19.06
CA PHE A 46 12.29 -81.10 20.44
C PHE A 46 12.57 -79.59 20.54
N TYR A 47 13.52 -79.08 19.75
CA TYR A 47 13.85 -77.66 19.78
C TYR A 47 12.73 -76.78 19.20
N ILE A 48 12.08 -77.20 18.11
CA ILE A 48 10.93 -76.48 17.55
C ILE A 48 9.78 -76.44 18.55
N LEU A 49 9.48 -77.57 19.22
CA LEU A 49 8.43 -77.63 20.23
C LEU A 49 8.72 -76.65 21.37
N PHE A 50 9.96 -76.56 21.84
CA PHE A 50 10.34 -75.60 22.88
C PHE A 50 9.93 -74.16 22.51
N PHE A 51 10.46 -73.62 21.41
CA PHE A 51 10.20 -72.23 21.03
C PHE A 51 8.73 -71.96 20.64
N VAL A 52 8.00 -72.95 20.12
CA VAL A 52 6.57 -72.82 19.78
C VAL A 52 5.66 -72.90 21.01
N THR A 53 6.13 -73.53 22.10
CA THR A 53 5.30 -73.80 23.29
C THR A 53 5.70 -73.04 24.53
N ILE A 54 6.87 -72.38 24.56
CA ILE A 54 7.42 -71.74 25.76
C ILE A 54 6.41 -70.79 26.42
N ASP A 55 5.81 -69.86 25.69
CA ASP A 55 4.85 -68.90 26.25
C ASP A 55 3.57 -69.58 26.72
N LYS A 56 3.07 -70.57 25.95
CA LYS A 56 1.85 -71.33 26.31
C LYS A 56 2.05 -72.15 27.57
N VAL A 57 3.24 -72.72 27.75
CA VAL A 57 3.56 -73.51 28.95
C VAL A 57 3.78 -72.59 30.15
N VAL A 58 4.42 -71.44 29.98
CA VAL A 58 4.57 -70.46 31.05
C VAL A 58 3.20 -69.95 31.52
N ALA A 59 2.30 -69.60 30.59
CA ALA A 59 0.92 -69.22 30.92
C ALA A 59 0.15 -70.36 31.62
N MET A 60 0.40 -71.62 31.25
CA MET A 60 -0.16 -72.78 31.96
C MET A 60 0.43 -72.92 33.36
N LEU A 61 1.75 -72.76 33.54
CA LEU A 61 2.42 -72.85 34.83
C LEU A 61 2.01 -71.71 35.77
N TRP A 62 1.68 -70.54 35.22
CA TRP A 62 1.21 -69.37 35.95
C TRP A 62 -0.08 -69.65 36.75
N THR A 63 -1.05 -70.28 36.09
CA THR A 63 -2.38 -70.58 36.63
C THR A 63 -2.48 -71.96 37.30
N MET A 64 -1.41 -72.75 37.25
CA MET A 64 -1.42 -74.13 37.76
C MET A 64 -1.30 -74.15 39.29
N ASP A 65 -2.23 -74.85 39.94
CA ASP A 65 -2.17 -75.15 41.37
C ASP A 65 -0.91 -75.97 41.72
N MET A 66 0.04 -75.33 42.41
CA MET A 66 1.31 -75.89 42.86
C MET A 66 1.55 -75.66 44.37
N PRO A 67 0.63 -76.06 45.27
CA PRO A 67 0.80 -75.88 46.71
C PRO A 67 2.03 -76.59 47.30
N TRP A 68 2.63 -77.52 46.55
CA TRP A 68 3.89 -78.17 46.91
C TRP A 68 5.09 -77.19 46.95
N LEU A 69 4.98 -76.03 46.29
CA LEU A 69 5.99 -74.97 46.33
C LEU A 69 5.93 -74.13 47.62
N GLY A 70 4.79 -74.04 48.30
CA GLY A 70 4.62 -73.21 49.50
C GLY A 70 5.66 -73.44 50.60
N PRO A 71 5.97 -74.69 50.99
CA PRO A 71 7.03 -74.97 51.96
C PRO A 71 8.45 -74.59 51.48
N ILE A 72 8.68 -74.54 50.17
CA ILE A 72 9.97 -74.19 49.57
C ILE A 72 10.10 -72.66 49.52
N LEU A 73 9.07 -71.97 49.02
CA LEU A 73 9.01 -70.51 48.92
C LEU A 73 8.91 -69.85 50.31
N GLY A 74 8.25 -70.50 51.27
CA GLY A 74 8.19 -70.08 52.66
C GLY A 74 9.55 -69.97 53.37
N ASN A 75 10.60 -70.64 52.85
CA ASN A 75 11.97 -70.48 53.34
C ASN A 75 12.67 -69.26 52.75
N ILE A 76 12.17 -68.71 51.65
CA ILE A 76 12.64 -67.46 51.05
C ILE A 76 11.95 -66.30 51.76
N ASP A 77 10.62 -66.34 51.84
CA ASP A 77 9.83 -65.37 52.62
C ASP A 77 8.65 -66.04 53.33
N PRO A 78 8.42 -65.78 54.64
CA PRO A 78 7.32 -66.38 55.41
C PRO A 78 5.92 -66.14 54.82
N SER A 79 5.69 -65.01 54.13
CA SER A 79 4.40 -64.68 53.51
C SER A 79 3.99 -65.66 52.40
N LEU A 80 4.96 -66.34 51.79
CA LEU A 80 4.74 -67.32 50.71
C LEU A 80 4.48 -68.75 51.22
N SER A 81 4.39 -68.96 52.55
CA SER A 81 4.20 -70.30 53.11
C SER A 81 2.89 -70.98 52.68
N ASN A 82 1.88 -70.18 52.31
CA ASN A 82 0.55 -70.63 51.87
C ASN A 82 0.35 -70.55 50.35
N PHE A 83 1.43 -70.47 49.57
CA PHE A 83 1.37 -70.39 48.11
C PHE A 83 0.49 -71.49 47.50
N THR A 84 -0.44 -71.11 46.60
CA THR A 84 -1.28 -72.03 45.81
C THR A 84 -0.82 -72.05 44.36
N SER A 85 -0.94 -70.94 43.67
CA SER A 85 -0.53 -70.70 42.27
C SER A 85 0.24 -69.39 42.19
N PHE A 86 0.94 -69.17 41.06
CA PHE A 86 1.64 -67.90 40.86
C PHE A 86 0.65 -66.75 40.68
N GLU A 87 -0.44 -66.98 39.96
CA GLU A 87 -1.55 -66.02 39.75
C GLU A 87 -2.21 -65.56 41.07
N ASP A 88 -2.57 -66.50 41.96
CA ASP A 88 -3.22 -66.14 43.24
C ASP A 88 -2.27 -65.43 44.23
N SER A 89 -0.95 -65.56 44.01
CA SER A 89 0.07 -65.05 44.92
C SER A 89 0.76 -63.78 44.40
N VAL A 90 0.30 -63.20 43.27
CA VAL A 90 0.91 -62.03 42.62
C VAL A 90 1.07 -60.86 43.60
N ASP A 91 0.01 -60.51 44.33
CA ASP A 91 0.07 -59.40 45.29
C ASP A 91 1.12 -59.63 46.38
N THR A 92 1.32 -60.88 46.80
CA THR A 92 2.34 -61.22 47.79
C THR A 92 3.74 -61.02 47.22
N PHE A 93 3.95 -61.36 45.95
CA PHE A 93 5.22 -61.09 45.25
C PHE A 93 5.45 -59.59 45.01
N ILE A 94 4.41 -58.82 44.66
CA ILE A 94 4.51 -57.36 44.48
C ILE A 94 4.92 -56.69 45.79
N ASN A 95 4.25 -57.02 46.89
CA ASN A 95 4.57 -56.50 48.23
C ASN A 95 6.01 -56.84 48.64
N LEU A 96 6.52 -58.01 48.26
CA LEU A 96 7.90 -58.42 48.54
C LEU A 96 8.94 -57.61 47.75
N ILE A 97 8.61 -57.22 46.51
CA ILE A 97 9.53 -56.49 45.61
C ILE A 97 9.55 -54.99 45.92
N ILE A 98 8.38 -54.38 46.15
CA ILE A 98 8.25 -52.92 46.27
C ILE A 98 8.25 -52.44 47.74
N GLY A 99 7.98 -53.33 48.70
CA GLY A 99 8.15 -53.04 50.14
C GLY A 99 7.03 -52.20 50.78
N GLY A 100 5.79 -52.31 50.32
CA GLY A 100 4.61 -51.66 50.91
C GLY A 100 3.29 -52.12 50.26
N THR A 101 2.15 -51.87 50.93
CA THR A 101 0.80 -52.16 50.39
C THR A 101 0.39 -51.08 49.40
N ILE A 102 0.85 -51.19 48.16
CA ILE A 102 0.28 -50.41 47.05
C ILE A 102 -0.99 -51.12 46.63
N ALA A 103 -2.12 -50.41 46.61
CA ALA A 103 -3.32 -50.88 45.94
C ALA A 103 -3.07 -50.78 44.44
N GLY A 104 -2.39 -51.79 43.88
CA GLY A 104 -1.92 -51.73 42.50
C GLY A 104 -3.07 -51.55 41.52
N SER A 105 -2.92 -50.60 40.61
CA SER A 105 -3.73 -50.52 39.41
C SER A 105 -3.57 -51.78 38.56
N ASP A 106 -4.51 -52.02 37.66
CA ASP A 106 -4.47 -53.18 36.75
C ASP A 106 -3.15 -53.21 35.95
N SER A 107 -2.60 -52.04 35.59
CA SER A 107 -1.34 -51.90 34.87
C SER A 107 -0.10 -52.18 35.73
N VAL A 108 -0.05 -51.72 36.99
CA VAL A 108 1.03 -52.10 37.93
C VAL A 108 1.08 -53.63 38.12
N VAL A 109 -0.10 -54.25 38.29
CA VAL A 109 -0.24 -55.70 38.43
C VAL A 109 0.16 -56.42 37.14
N ALA A 110 -0.18 -55.87 35.97
CA ALA A 110 0.22 -56.43 34.67
C ALA A 110 1.74 -56.42 34.47
N LEU A 111 2.44 -55.34 34.85
CA LEU A 111 3.90 -55.24 34.75
C LEU A 111 4.59 -56.25 35.67
N ALA A 112 4.16 -56.31 36.93
CA ALA A 112 4.68 -57.28 37.89
C ALA A 112 4.41 -58.73 37.45
N THR A 113 3.23 -58.98 36.89
CA THR A 113 2.87 -60.28 36.29
C THR A 113 3.82 -60.65 35.16
N GLY A 114 4.10 -59.74 34.24
CA GLY A 114 5.06 -59.94 33.15
C GLY A 114 6.46 -60.29 33.66
N LEU A 115 6.97 -59.55 34.65
CA LEU A 115 8.28 -59.82 35.28
C LEU A 115 8.33 -61.17 36.02
N LEU A 116 7.27 -61.57 36.73
CA LEU A 116 7.22 -62.88 37.39
C LEU A 116 7.12 -64.02 36.38
N GLN A 117 6.34 -63.85 35.32
CA GLN A 117 6.28 -64.79 34.20
C GLN A 117 7.63 -64.90 33.47
N PHE A 118 8.41 -63.81 33.41
CA PHE A 118 9.78 -63.85 32.89
C PHE A 118 10.67 -64.81 33.70
N VAL A 119 10.66 -64.68 35.03
CA VAL A 119 11.42 -65.57 35.92
C VAL A 119 10.97 -67.02 35.74
N LEU A 120 9.66 -67.25 35.65
CA LEU A 120 9.09 -68.58 35.39
C LEU A 120 9.52 -69.14 34.03
N LYS A 121 9.60 -68.31 32.99
CA LYS A 121 10.10 -68.66 31.66
C LYS A 121 11.57 -69.09 31.69
N LEU A 122 12.43 -68.40 32.46
CA LEU A 122 13.83 -68.79 32.65
C LEU A 122 13.96 -70.13 33.37
N VAL A 123 13.20 -70.33 34.45
CA VAL A 123 13.18 -71.59 35.21
C VAL A 123 12.68 -72.74 34.33
N TRP A 124 11.60 -72.54 33.57
CA TRP A 124 11.09 -73.53 32.64
C TRP A 124 12.11 -73.89 31.55
N THR A 125 12.80 -72.90 30.99
CA THR A 125 13.87 -73.11 30.01
C THR A 125 14.95 -74.01 30.58
N LEU A 126 15.43 -73.71 31.80
CA LEU A 126 16.44 -74.52 32.47
C LEU A 126 15.95 -75.95 32.70
N LEU A 127 14.71 -76.14 33.19
CA LEU A 127 14.11 -77.46 33.39
C LEU A 127 13.92 -78.24 32.08
N TYR A 128 13.55 -77.55 31.00
CA TYR A 128 13.32 -78.16 29.69
C TYR A 128 14.60 -78.77 29.11
N PHE A 129 15.70 -78.02 29.14
CA PHE A 129 16.98 -78.48 28.59
C PHE A 129 17.78 -79.40 29.53
N THR A 130 17.45 -79.45 30.83
CA THR A 130 18.11 -80.36 31.79
C THR A 130 17.31 -81.63 32.04
N VAL A 131 16.08 -81.53 32.54
CA VAL A 131 15.26 -82.66 32.98
C VAL A 131 14.47 -83.24 31.80
N ILE A 132 13.73 -82.39 31.07
CA ILE A 132 12.85 -82.85 29.99
C ILE A 132 13.68 -83.42 28.83
N LEU A 133 14.84 -82.84 28.51
CA LEU A 133 15.76 -83.40 27.53
C LEU A 133 16.17 -84.85 27.84
N ILE A 134 16.41 -85.19 29.11
CA ILE A 134 16.76 -86.56 29.53
C ILE A 134 15.56 -87.48 29.32
N VAL A 135 14.38 -87.07 29.78
CA VAL A 135 13.13 -87.83 29.63
C VAL A 135 12.82 -88.04 28.15
N TRP A 136 12.91 -86.99 27.33
CA TRP A 136 12.72 -87.01 25.88
C TRP A 136 13.68 -87.98 25.19
N LYS A 137 14.98 -87.95 25.54
CA LYS A 137 15.98 -88.89 25.01
C LYS A 137 15.64 -90.34 25.37
N ILE A 138 15.13 -90.60 26.57
CA ILE A 138 14.70 -91.96 26.98
C ILE A 138 13.46 -92.41 26.19
N LEU A 139 12.43 -91.56 26.12
CA LEU A 139 11.18 -91.87 25.41
C LEU A 139 11.42 -92.14 23.92
N THR A 140 12.18 -91.27 23.27
CA THR A 140 12.48 -91.39 21.84
C THR A 140 13.44 -92.55 21.55
N TRP A 141 14.31 -92.89 22.49
CA TRP A 141 15.10 -94.11 22.40
C TRP A 141 14.20 -95.37 22.43
N ILE A 142 13.21 -95.42 23.33
CA ILE A 142 12.22 -96.51 23.38
C ILE A 142 11.41 -96.58 22.08
N ILE A 143 10.88 -95.45 21.61
CA ILE A 143 10.10 -95.37 20.35
C ILE A 143 10.96 -95.82 19.16
N GLY A 144 12.18 -95.30 19.05
CA GLY A 144 13.13 -95.69 18.02
C GLY A 144 13.47 -97.18 18.04
N ALA A 145 13.57 -97.79 19.22
CA ALA A 145 13.79 -99.23 19.37
C ALA A 145 12.61 -100.09 18.86
N ILE A 146 11.38 -99.58 18.97
CA ILE A 146 10.15 -100.27 18.53
C ILE A 146 9.96 -100.15 17.01
N PHE A 147 10.10 -98.94 16.45
CA PHE A 147 9.72 -98.66 15.06
C PHE A 147 10.89 -98.81 14.06
N ILE A 148 12.14 -98.62 14.47
CA ILE A 148 13.31 -98.73 13.57
C ILE A 148 13.93 -100.12 13.70
N LYS A 149 13.25 -101.11 13.11
CA LYS A 149 13.74 -102.50 13.07
C LYS A 149 14.70 -102.73 11.91
N LYS A 150 15.78 -103.46 12.18
CA LYS A 150 16.82 -103.78 11.20
C LYS A 150 16.44 -105.06 10.43
N LYS A 151 16.37 -105.02 9.09
CA LYS A 151 16.37 -106.26 8.29
C LYS A 151 17.80 -106.79 8.22
N LYS A 152 17.98 -108.10 8.47
CA LYS A 152 19.30 -108.75 8.50
C LYS A 152 19.92 -108.69 7.10
N GLY A 153 21.04 -107.98 6.93
CA GLY A 153 21.76 -107.82 5.65
C GLY A 153 21.67 -106.43 4.99
N GLU A 154 20.91 -105.48 5.56
CA GLU A 154 20.75 -104.12 5.00
C GLU A 154 21.99 -103.24 5.24
N SER A 155 22.45 -102.52 4.21
CA SER A 155 23.59 -101.59 4.30
C SER A 155 23.32 -100.48 5.32
N LYS A 156 24.29 -100.22 6.21
CA LYS A 156 24.22 -99.12 7.18
C LYS A 156 24.37 -97.74 6.54
N ASN A 157 24.76 -97.67 5.27
CA ASN A 157 25.04 -96.44 4.52
C ASN A 157 25.80 -95.42 5.38
N PRO A 158 27.01 -95.75 5.86
CA PRO A 158 27.73 -94.96 6.86
C PRO A 158 28.02 -93.55 6.35
N LEU A 159 28.31 -93.37 5.06
CA LEU A 159 28.53 -92.05 4.45
C LEU A 159 27.28 -91.16 4.52
N PHE A 160 26.10 -91.69 4.20
CA PHE A 160 24.84 -90.96 4.38
C PHE A 160 24.50 -90.74 5.86
N GLY A 161 24.89 -91.67 6.74
CA GLY A 161 24.85 -91.47 8.19
C GLY A 161 25.75 -90.32 8.66
N ALA A 162 26.93 -90.16 8.07
CA ALA A 162 27.84 -89.05 8.30
C ALA A 162 27.23 -87.72 7.85
N LEU A 163 26.58 -87.69 6.68
CA LEU A 163 25.90 -86.50 6.14
C LEU A 163 24.76 -86.01 7.04
N PHE A 164 23.92 -86.90 7.56
CA PHE A 164 22.93 -86.53 8.57
C PHE A 164 23.56 -86.26 9.95
N GLY A 165 24.76 -86.78 10.20
CA GLY A 165 25.62 -86.39 11.32
C GLY A 165 26.06 -84.94 11.21
N VAL A 166 26.45 -84.47 10.01
CA VAL A 166 26.72 -83.05 9.72
C VAL A 166 25.48 -82.21 10.02
N ALA A 167 24.31 -82.56 9.46
CA ALA A 167 23.07 -81.81 9.72
C ALA A 167 22.70 -81.75 11.21
N ASN A 168 22.85 -82.85 11.96
CA ASN A 168 22.62 -82.87 13.40
C ASN A 168 23.67 -82.07 14.18
N GLY A 169 24.92 -82.08 13.73
CA GLY A 169 25.99 -81.24 14.28
C GLY A 169 25.74 -79.76 14.06
N LEU A 170 25.37 -79.36 12.84
CA LEU A 170 25.00 -77.98 12.51
C LEU A 170 23.79 -77.50 13.33
N MET A 171 22.77 -78.33 13.53
CA MET A 171 21.65 -77.99 14.42
C MET A 171 22.10 -77.79 15.87
N ALA A 172 22.97 -78.67 16.39
CA ALA A 172 23.50 -78.52 17.75
C ALA A 172 24.36 -77.27 17.89
N ILE A 173 25.16 -76.93 16.88
CA ILE A 173 25.91 -75.66 16.80
C ILE A 173 24.93 -74.49 16.79
N PHE A 174 23.90 -74.51 15.95
CA PHE A 174 22.91 -73.43 15.87
C PHE A 174 22.19 -73.21 17.21
N VAL A 175 21.76 -74.28 17.91
CA VAL A 175 21.15 -74.15 19.25
C VAL A 175 22.16 -73.59 20.27
N THR A 176 23.43 -73.97 20.17
CA THR A 176 24.50 -73.41 21.01
C THR A 176 24.71 -71.92 20.71
N MET A 177 24.58 -71.50 19.44
CA MET A 177 24.66 -70.11 19.00
C MET A 177 23.47 -69.24 19.42
N ILE A 178 22.31 -69.82 19.73
CA ILE A 178 21.21 -69.05 20.32
C ILE A 178 21.67 -68.50 21.67
N MET A 179 22.16 -69.38 22.55
CA MET A 179 22.66 -68.98 23.88
C MET A 179 23.93 -68.14 23.79
N LEU A 180 24.95 -68.60 23.05
CA LEU A 180 26.21 -67.86 22.93
C LEU A 180 26.00 -66.52 22.22
N GLY A 181 25.26 -66.47 21.13
CA GLY A 181 25.02 -65.22 20.39
C GLY A 181 24.28 -64.18 21.21
N GLY A 182 23.27 -64.59 21.97
CA GLY A 182 22.59 -63.69 22.89
C GLY A 182 23.48 -63.17 24.02
N VAL A 183 24.27 -64.05 24.65
CA VAL A 183 25.24 -63.65 25.69
C VAL A 183 26.33 -62.75 25.13
N MET A 184 26.85 -63.02 23.92
CA MET A 184 27.85 -62.16 23.28
C MET A 184 27.26 -60.80 22.93
N SER A 185 26.02 -60.71 22.44
CA SER A 185 25.35 -59.44 22.16
C SER A 185 25.09 -58.62 23.44
N LEU A 186 24.72 -59.27 24.55
CA LEU A 186 24.62 -58.62 25.87
C LEU A 186 26.00 -58.13 26.33
N THR A 187 27.03 -58.96 26.17
CA THR A 187 28.41 -58.62 26.55
C THR A 187 28.93 -57.46 25.72
N GLU A 188 28.67 -57.43 24.41
CA GLU A 188 29.01 -56.32 23.51
C GLU A 188 28.33 -55.01 23.93
N SER A 189 27.03 -55.06 24.22
CA SER A 189 26.27 -53.90 24.70
C SER A 189 26.80 -53.40 26.06
N THR A 190 27.23 -54.32 26.93
CA THR A 190 27.79 -53.97 28.25
C THR A 190 29.21 -53.41 28.12
N LEU A 191 30.04 -54.00 27.24
CA LEU A 191 31.41 -53.54 26.96
C LEU A 191 31.43 -52.16 26.29
N ALA A 192 30.42 -51.83 25.48
CA ALA A 192 30.30 -50.49 24.91
C ALA A 192 30.13 -49.39 25.98
N ILE A 193 29.63 -49.75 27.18
CA ILE A 193 29.51 -48.83 28.32
C ILE A 193 30.77 -48.85 29.19
N LEU A 194 31.38 -50.02 29.37
CA LEU A 194 32.51 -50.22 30.30
C LEU A 194 33.91 -50.01 29.68
N GLY A 195 34.01 -49.99 28.35
CA GLY A 195 35.28 -50.08 27.62
C GLY A 195 36.12 -48.81 27.53
N ASP A 196 35.71 -47.72 28.17
CA ASP A 196 36.46 -46.47 28.24
C ASP A 196 37.08 -46.32 29.64
N ASP A 197 38.42 -46.27 29.71
CA ASP A 197 39.22 -46.23 30.95
C ASP A 197 39.03 -44.94 31.78
N SER A 198 38.18 -44.02 31.34
CA SER A 198 38.03 -42.65 31.87
C SER A 198 36.76 -42.39 32.69
N LEU A 199 36.00 -43.43 33.05
CA LEU A 199 34.76 -43.27 33.82
C LEU A 199 34.99 -42.63 35.19
N THR A 200 34.76 -41.32 35.28
CA THR A 200 34.58 -40.61 36.54
C THR A 200 33.12 -40.70 36.97
N PRO A 201 32.82 -40.88 38.27
CA PRO A 201 31.43 -40.95 38.73
C PRO A 201 30.73 -39.62 38.45
N LEU A 202 29.57 -39.70 37.79
CA LEU A 202 28.64 -38.58 37.59
C LEU A 202 28.31 -37.96 38.94
N SER A 203 28.80 -36.75 39.18
CA SER A 203 28.41 -35.93 40.32
C SER A 203 27.88 -34.61 39.80
N PHE A 204 26.58 -34.38 39.98
CA PHE A 204 25.95 -33.11 39.66
C PHE A 204 26.15 -32.15 40.85
N GLU A 205 27.03 -31.17 40.71
CA GLU A 205 27.10 -30.04 41.65
C GLU A 205 26.24 -28.90 41.06
N THR A 206 24.94 -28.92 41.38
CA THR A 206 23.96 -27.93 40.89
C THR A 206 24.01 -26.63 41.70
N ARG A 207 23.80 -25.48 41.02
CA ARG A 207 23.56 -24.14 41.63
C ARG A 207 22.08 -23.86 41.93
N LEU A 208 21.18 -24.81 41.68
CA LEU A 208 19.77 -24.75 42.07
C LEU A 208 19.64 -25.36 43.46
N ASP A 209 19.54 -24.51 44.49
CA ASP A 209 19.64 -24.85 45.93
C ASP A 209 18.67 -25.94 46.42
N ASP A 210 17.65 -26.33 45.64
CA ASP A 210 16.63 -27.32 46.01
C ASP A 210 16.56 -28.58 45.12
N PHE A 211 17.36 -28.69 44.05
CA PHE A 211 17.35 -29.89 43.20
C PHE A 211 18.51 -30.83 43.52
N ASN A 212 18.26 -31.77 44.45
CA ASN A 212 19.22 -32.81 44.82
C ASN A 212 19.05 -34.04 43.91
N GLY A 213 19.38 -33.89 42.62
CA GLY A 213 19.25 -34.91 41.58
C GLY A 213 20.29 -36.05 41.64
N ASN A 214 20.99 -36.22 42.76
CA ASN A 214 22.11 -37.16 42.90
C ASN A 214 21.67 -38.63 43.04
N GLN A 215 20.40 -38.96 42.78
CA GLN A 215 19.94 -40.34 42.70
C GLN A 215 20.04 -40.81 41.27
N SER A 216 21.16 -41.47 40.94
CA SER A 216 21.20 -42.32 39.77
C SER A 216 20.14 -43.42 39.95
N ILE A 217 19.23 -43.55 38.99
CA ILE A 217 18.27 -44.68 38.92
C ILE A 217 19.03 -46.01 38.79
N ILE A 218 20.29 -45.93 38.36
CA ILE A 218 21.26 -47.02 38.36
C ILE A 218 22.33 -46.69 39.39
N GLU A 219 22.20 -47.17 40.63
CA GLU A 219 23.36 -47.30 41.52
C GLU A 219 24.35 -48.27 40.85
N MET A 220 25.20 -47.76 39.97
CA MET A 220 26.44 -48.45 39.65
C MET A 220 27.21 -48.44 40.95
N ALA A 221 27.14 -49.56 41.66
CA ALA A 221 27.86 -49.75 42.90
C ALA A 221 29.29 -49.23 42.72
N ASN A 222 29.77 -48.45 43.69
CA ASN A 222 31.16 -47.98 43.84
C ASN A 222 32.15 -49.17 44.04
N THR A 223 31.97 -50.26 43.28
CA THR A 223 32.97 -51.27 43.02
C THR A 223 34.04 -50.62 42.19
N THR A 224 35.22 -50.44 42.79
CA THR A 224 36.44 -50.01 42.15
C THR A 224 36.59 -50.67 40.77
N THR A 225 36.46 -49.87 39.71
CA THR A 225 36.61 -50.22 38.29
C THR A 225 37.88 -51.05 38.02
N SER A 226 38.91 -50.88 38.86
CA SER A 226 40.20 -51.57 38.80
C SER A 226 40.17 -53.11 38.78
N GLU A 227 39.12 -53.79 39.27
CA GLU A 227 39.02 -55.26 39.19
C GLU A 227 38.38 -55.76 37.88
N LEU A 228 37.56 -54.94 37.21
CA LEU A 228 36.90 -55.28 35.95
C LEU A 228 37.77 -54.94 34.74
N ASP A 229 38.61 -53.91 34.84
CA ASP A 229 39.54 -53.47 33.78
C ASP A 229 40.47 -54.59 33.29
N GLU A 230 40.87 -55.51 34.18
CA GLU A 230 41.71 -56.67 33.83
C GLU A 230 40.96 -57.67 32.91
N TYR A 231 39.63 -57.73 32.99
CA TYR A 231 38.79 -58.66 32.23
C TYR A 231 38.18 -58.06 30.97
N ILE A 232 38.16 -56.73 30.81
CA ILE A 232 37.62 -56.05 29.62
C ILE A 232 38.29 -56.52 28.32
N PRO A 233 39.64 -56.53 28.19
CA PRO A 233 40.30 -57.00 26.97
C PRO A 233 40.01 -58.49 26.67
N TYR A 234 39.81 -59.29 27.72
CA TYR A 234 39.47 -60.70 27.60
C TYR A 234 38.06 -60.89 27.02
N LEU A 235 37.08 -60.14 27.54
CA LEU A 235 35.69 -60.17 27.05
C LEU A 235 35.58 -59.62 25.62
N GLN A 236 36.31 -58.55 25.29
CA GLN A 236 36.39 -58.02 23.92
C GLN A 236 36.93 -59.06 22.94
N SER A 237 38.06 -59.70 23.27
CA SER A 237 38.64 -60.79 22.46
C SER A 237 37.65 -61.95 22.26
N MET A 238 36.86 -62.27 23.29
CA MET A 238 35.87 -63.35 23.21
C MET A 238 34.71 -63.01 22.25
N VAL A 239 34.22 -61.77 22.27
CA VAL A 239 33.18 -61.28 21.35
C VAL A 239 33.72 -61.24 19.90
N ASP A 240 34.93 -60.73 19.70
CA ASP A 240 35.58 -60.66 18.38
C ASP A 240 35.78 -62.05 17.76
N GLU A 241 36.30 -62.99 18.56
CA GLU A 241 36.49 -64.37 18.12
C GLU A 241 35.16 -65.03 17.74
N TYR A 242 34.10 -64.82 18.53
CA TYR A 242 32.75 -65.32 18.22
C TYR A 242 32.24 -64.74 16.90
N ASN A 243 32.25 -63.41 16.73
CA ASN A 243 31.74 -62.73 15.54
C ASN A 243 32.56 -63.06 14.27
N SER A 244 33.85 -63.40 14.42
CA SER A 244 34.71 -63.78 13.30
C SER A 244 34.48 -65.20 12.77
N ASP A 245 33.82 -66.07 13.54
CA ASP A 245 33.61 -67.50 13.22
C ASP A 245 32.74 -67.73 11.98
N ILE A 246 33.09 -68.76 11.21
CA ILE A 246 32.40 -69.08 9.95
C ILE A 246 30.96 -69.53 10.16
N PHE A 247 30.66 -70.32 11.21
CA PHE A 247 29.29 -70.75 11.51
C PHE A 247 28.46 -69.57 12.00
N VAL A 248 29.06 -68.67 12.79
CA VAL A 248 28.43 -67.43 13.25
C VAL A 248 28.08 -66.52 12.07
N LYS A 249 29.04 -66.27 11.17
CA LYS A 249 28.81 -65.51 9.93
C LYS A 249 27.75 -66.14 9.02
N ILE A 250 27.67 -67.47 8.95
CA ILE A 250 26.64 -68.14 8.15
C ILE A 250 25.26 -67.96 8.79
N ALA A 251 25.13 -68.15 10.11
CA ALA A 251 23.83 -68.01 10.75
C ALA A 251 23.37 -66.55 10.89
N SER A 252 24.29 -65.60 11.02
CA SER A 252 23.96 -64.16 11.06
C SER A 252 23.32 -63.65 9.77
N ASN A 253 23.54 -64.33 8.65
CA ASN A 253 22.87 -64.06 7.37
C ASN A 253 21.44 -64.61 7.29
N ILE A 254 21.02 -65.49 8.22
CA ILE A 254 19.65 -65.98 8.30
C ILE A 254 18.85 -64.98 9.14
N LYS A 255 18.34 -63.94 8.48
CA LYS A 255 17.55 -62.89 9.14
C LYS A 255 16.08 -63.27 9.25
N THR A 256 15.43 -62.74 10.27
CA THR A 256 13.99 -62.78 10.51
C THR A 256 13.56 -61.42 11.03
N THR A 257 12.29 -61.09 10.84
CA THR A 257 11.67 -59.99 11.58
C THR A 257 11.78 -60.28 13.08
N SER A 258 12.23 -59.29 13.84
CA SER A 258 12.34 -59.39 15.30
C SER A 258 10.96 -59.55 15.92
N SER A 259 10.87 -60.46 16.90
CA SER A 259 9.66 -60.65 17.70
C SER A 259 9.40 -59.53 18.71
N ILE A 260 10.42 -58.74 19.05
CA ILE A 260 10.31 -57.61 19.96
C ILE A 260 9.89 -56.34 19.21
N ASN A 261 10.53 -56.06 18.07
CA ASN A 261 10.21 -54.91 17.22
C ASN A 261 10.06 -55.35 15.76
N SER A 262 8.81 -55.34 15.27
CA SER A 262 8.46 -55.84 13.93
C SER A 262 9.05 -55.03 12.77
N THR A 263 9.60 -53.84 13.03
CA THR A 263 10.25 -52.98 12.01
C THR A 263 11.72 -53.34 11.76
N VAL A 264 12.33 -54.18 12.61
CA VAL A 264 13.77 -54.49 12.58
C VAL A 264 14.02 -55.95 12.18
N GLU A 265 14.94 -56.16 11.24
CA GLU A 265 15.45 -57.49 10.89
C GLU A 265 16.66 -57.88 11.76
N VAL A 266 16.56 -59.01 12.47
CA VAL A 266 17.65 -59.54 13.31
C VAL A 266 18.01 -60.98 12.90
N PRO A 267 19.22 -61.48 13.18
CA PRO A 267 19.55 -62.88 12.98
C PRO A 267 18.60 -63.82 13.73
N LEU A 268 18.19 -64.93 13.10
CA LEU A 268 17.24 -65.89 13.68
C LEU A 268 17.69 -66.45 15.03
N ASN A 269 19.00 -66.68 15.23
CA ASN A 269 19.51 -67.15 16.51
C ASN A 269 19.39 -66.10 17.63
N ILE A 270 19.42 -64.81 17.27
CA ILE A 270 19.21 -63.69 18.21
C ILE A 270 17.71 -63.51 18.49
N ASP A 271 16.85 -63.56 17.49
CA ASP A 271 15.38 -63.52 17.70
C ASP A 271 14.90 -64.66 18.60
N LEU A 272 15.39 -65.89 18.38
CA LEU A 272 15.07 -67.03 19.24
C LEU A 272 15.60 -66.86 20.66
N PHE A 273 16.72 -66.16 20.85
CA PHE A 273 17.22 -65.81 22.18
C PHE A 273 16.31 -64.77 22.85
N ASP A 274 15.90 -63.73 22.12
CA ASP A 274 15.00 -62.68 22.61
C ASP A 274 13.64 -63.24 23.01
N LYS A 275 13.10 -64.21 22.28
CA LYS A 275 11.87 -64.93 22.68
C LYS A 275 11.95 -65.59 24.07
N VAL A 276 13.14 -66.03 24.46
CA VAL A 276 13.39 -66.60 25.79
C VAL A 276 13.66 -65.49 26.80
N LEU A 277 14.45 -64.49 26.43
CA LEU A 277 14.80 -63.33 27.27
C LEU A 277 13.81 -62.16 27.11
N SER A 278 12.52 -62.47 27.11
CA SER A 278 11.46 -61.47 27.02
C SER A 278 10.23 -61.85 27.82
N PHE A 279 9.45 -60.83 28.17
CA PHE A 279 8.15 -60.96 28.80
C PHE A 279 7.13 -60.04 28.13
N ASN A 280 5.85 -60.34 28.35
CA ASN A 280 4.77 -59.53 27.81
C ASN A 280 4.28 -58.59 28.91
N TYR A 281 4.01 -57.35 28.51
CA TYR A 281 3.32 -56.35 29.29
C TYR A 281 2.17 -55.84 28.42
N GLU A 282 0.94 -56.17 28.81
CA GLU A 282 -0.26 -55.91 28.02
C GLU A 282 -0.13 -56.44 26.57
N ASP A 283 -0.14 -55.56 25.56
CA ASP A 283 0.03 -55.87 24.15
C ASP A 283 1.49 -55.77 23.66
N LYS A 284 2.40 -55.27 24.52
CA LYS A 284 3.82 -55.05 24.21
C LYS A 284 4.69 -56.21 24.69
N GLN A 285 5.74 -56.53 23.95
CA GLN A 285 6.74 -57.53 24.34
C GLN A 285 8.07 -56.85 24.68
N ILE A 286 8.53 -56.96 25.93
CA ILE A 286 9.77 -56.34 26.40
C ILE A 286 10.90 -57.38 26.35
N GLY A 287 11.93 -57.10 25.55
CA GLY A 287 13.09 -57.98 25.39
C GLY A 287 14.34 -57.46 26.10
N ILE A 288 14.81 -58.15 27.14
CA ILE A 288 15.89 -57.66 28.02
C ILE A 288 17.17 -57.31 27.24
N ARG A 289 17.57 -58.14 26.27
CA ARG A 289 18.76 -57.85 25.44
C ARG A 289 18.55 -56.61 24.57
N TYR A 290 17.37 -56.46 23.99
CA TYR A 290 17.03 -55.31 23.16
C TYR A 290 17.07 -54.01 23.99
N GLU A 291 16.47 -54.02 25.17
CA GLU A 291 16.50 -52.88 26.10
C GLU A 291 17.93 -52.51 26.52
N VAL A 292 18.75 -53.50 26.90
CA VAL A 292 20.17 -53.26 27.25
C VAL A 292 20.94 -52.64 26.06
N SER A 293 20.61 -53.02 24.82
CA SER A 293 21.24 -52.43 23.63
C SER A 293 20.81 -50.97 23.39
N ILE A 294 19.57 -50.61 23.73
CA ILE A 294 19.08 -49.23 23.67
C ILE A 294 19.77 -48.38 24.74
N PHE A 295 19.78 -48.82 25.99
CA PHE A 295 20.47 -48.12 27.08
C PHE A 295 21.96 -47.95 26.79
N SER A 296 22.60 -48.96 26.23
CA SER A 296 24.00 -48.90 25.79
C SER A 296 24.21 -47.85 24.70
N SER A 297 23.31 -47.78 23.72
CA SER A 297 23.38 -46.78 22.64
C SER A 297 23.17 -45.35 23.16
N ALA A 298 22.26 -45.17 24.12
CA ALA A 298 22.04 -43.89 24.79
C ALA A 298 23.25 -43.48 25.65
N ALA A 299 23.77 -44.39 26.48
CA ALA A 299 24.94 -44.14 27.32
C ALA A 299 26.19 -43.82 26.49
N LYS A 300 26.36 -44.48 25.35
CA LYS A 300 27.49 -44.25 24.45
C LYS A 300 27.56 -42.80 23.93
N ILE A 301 26.44 -42.14 23.69
CA ILE A 301 26.43 -40.72 23.27
C ILE A 301 27.14 -39.85 24.31
N PHE A 302 26.87 -40.09 25.58
CA PHE A 302 27.50 -39.37 26.68
C PHE A 302 28.97 -39.75 26.89
N LEU A 303 29.32 -41.03 26.67
CA LEU A 303 30.70 -41.50 26.78
C LEU A 303 31.59 -40.97 25.64
N ASP A 304 31.03 -40.86 24.43
CA ASP A 304 31.71 -40.28 23.27
C ASP A 304 31.75 -38.73 23.30
N SER A 305 31.02 -38.09 24.23
CA SER A 305 30.99 -36.63 24.43
C SER A 305 32.30 -36.11 25.01
N ASP A 306 32.65 -34.86 24.71
CA ASP A 306 33.81 -34.18 25.31
C ASP A 306 33.69 -34.13 26.85
N TYR A 307 32.46 -34.07 27.39
CA TYR A 307 32.16 -34.15 28.82
C TYR A 307 32.85 -35.33 29.50
N SER A 308 32.88 -36.52 28.88
CA SER A 308 33.40 -37.74 29.52
C SER A 308 34.87 -37.59 29.93
N THR A 309 35.61 -36.73 29.21
CA THR A 309 37.02 -36.45 29.46
C THR A 309 37.24 -35.23 30.35
N THR A 310 36.39 -34.21 30.24
CA THR A 310 36.57 -32.92 30.92
C THR A 310 35.86 -32.85 32.27
N ASN A 311 34.82 -33.67 32.46
CA ASN A 311 33.90 -33.64 33.60
C ASN A 311 33.26 -32.26 33.81
N ASN A 312 33.08 -31.49 32.74
CA ASN A 312 32.47 -30.18 32.76
C ASN A 312 31.15 -30.21 31.99
N ILE A 313 30.04 -29.97 32.69
CA ILE A 313 28.69 -30.04 32.14
C ILE A 313 28.46 -29.10 30.95
N SER A 314 29.22 -28.01 30.81
CA SER A 314 29.15 -27.13 29.63
C SER A 314 29.67 -27.76 28.34
N ASP A 315 30.37 -28.89 28.42
CA ASP A 315 30.93 -29.58 27.25
C ASP A 315 29.93 -30.59 26.64
N ILE A 316 28.78 -30.79 27.29
CA ILE A 316 27.62 -31.45 26.68
C ILE A 316 26.98 -30.50 25.67
N THR A 317 26.47 -31.04 24.58
CA THR A 317 25.72 -30.31 23.56
C THR A 317 24.23 -30.66 23.59
N GLY A 318 23.36 -29.75 23.14
CA GLY A 318 21.94 -30.06 23.00
C GLY A 318 21.68 -31.22 22.03
N ASP A 319 22.49 -31.38 20.98
CA ASP A 319 22.39 -32.51 20.04
C ASP A 319 22.64 -33.87 20.70
N GLU A 320 23.55 -33.93 21.67
CA GLU A 320 23.79 -35.13 22.47
C GLU A 320 22.56 -35.44 23.35
N ILE A 321 21.95 -34.43 23.98
CA ILE A 321 20.71 -34.58 24.76
C ILE A 321 19.59 -35.11 23.86
N ARG A 322 19.34 -34.46 22.71
CA ARG A 322 18.33 -34.90 21.73
C ARG A 322 18.54 -36.35 21.31
N SER A 323 19.79 -36.72 21.03
CA SER A 323 20.15 -38.08 20.61
C SER A 323 19.93 -39.12 21.71
N VAL A 324 20.19 -38.77 22.98
CA VAL A 324 19.91 -39.65 24.13
C VAL A 324 18.42 -39.92 24.24
N PHE A 325 17.60 -38.87 24.24
CA PHE A 325 16.15 -39.00 24.32
C PHE A 325 15.56 -39.75 23.11
N THR A 326 16.07 -39.50 21.90
CA THR A 326 15.69 -40.23 20.67
C THR A 326 16.03 -41.72 20.73
N ASN A 327 17.08 -42.11 21.46
CA ASN A 327 17.39 -43.52 21.68
C ASN A 327 16.50 -44.11 22.77
N LEU A 328 16.29 -43.39 23.88
CA LEU A 328 15.43 -43.85 24.98
C LEU A 328 13.96 -43.97 24.57
N SER A 329 13.46 -43.13 23.66
CA SER A 329 12.09 -43.23 23.15
C SER A 329 11.78 -44.57 22.49
N LYS A 330 12.78 -45.20 21.87
CA LYS A 330 12.66 -46.54 21.26
C LYS A 330 12.57 -47.68 22.29
N SER A 331 12.80 -47.41 23.57
CA SER A 331 12.73 -48.40 24.65
C SER A 331 11.29 -48.71 24.97
N THR A 332 10.87 -49.95 24.67
CA THR A 332 9.54 -50.44 25.05
C THR A 332 9.40 -50.53 26.55
N LEU A 333 10.50 -50.78 27.28
CA LEU A 333 10.51 -50.77 28.74
C LEU A 333 10.27 -49.37 29.31
N ILE A 334 11.03 -48.35 28.89
CA ILE A 334 10.90 -46.99 29.43
C ILE A 334 9.53 -46.40 29.11
N THR A 335 9.10 -46.46 27.85
CA THR A 335 7.78 -45.94 27.43
C THR A 335 6.61 -46.62 28.13
N SER A 336 6.76 -47.89 28.52
CA SER A 336 5.74 -48.60 29.32
C SER A 336 5.83 -48.30 30.82
N LEU A 337 7.01 -47.91 31.31
CA LEU A 337 7.26 -47.67 32.72
C LEU A 337 6.91 -46.24 33.15
N ILE A 338 7.06 -45.24 32.28
CA ILE A 338 6.77 -43.83 32.61
C ILE A 338 5.34 -43.63 33.16
N PRO A 339 4.25 -44.03 32.47
CA PRO A 339 2.90 -43.82 32.99
C PRO A 339 2.68 -44.54 34.33
N VAL A 340 3.22 -45.76 34.48
CA VAL A 340 3.19 -46.53 35.73
C VAL A 340 3.96 -45.82 36.86
N ALA A 341 5.12 -45.24 36.55
CA ALA A 341 5.94 -44.53 37.51
C ALA A 341 5.27 -43.21 37.97
N ILE A 342 4.59 -42.51 37.06
CA ILE A 342 3.80 -41.31 37.39
C ILE A 342 2.63 -41.70 38.31
N GLU A 343 1.86 -42.74 37.94
CA GLU A 343 0.75 -43.26 38.75
C GLU A 343 1.19 -43.67 40.16
N VAL A 344 2.24 -44.50 40.26
CA VAL A 344 2.77 -44.95 41.56
C VAL A 344 3.34 -43.78 42.35
N GLY A 345 3.99 -42.83 41.68
CA GLY A 345 4.53 -41.62 42.30
C GLY A 345 3.42 -40.75 42.90
N THR A 346 2.32 -40.54 42.18
CA THR A 346 1.18 -39.74 42.67
C THR A 346 0.52 -40.37 43.87
N ASP A 347 0.34 -41.70 43.87
CA ASP A 347 -0.18 -42.45 45.01
C ASP A 347 0.77 -42.42 46.21
N TYR A 348 2.08 -42.55 45.97
CA TYR A 348 3.10 -42.55 47.02
C TYR A 348 3.24 -41.18 47.70
N TYR A 349 3.11 -40.09 46.94
CA TYR A 349 3.23 -38.71 47.43
C TYR A 349 1.89 -38.02 47.76
N ASP A 350 0.76 -38.74 47.71
CA ASP A 350 -0.60 -38.24 47.97
C ASP A 350 -0.94 -36.99 47.13
N GLN A 351 -0.56 -37.03 45.84
CA GLN A 351 -0.80 -35.96 44.87
C GLN A 351 -1.94 -36.35 43.92
N THR A 352 -2.83 -35.41 43.62
CA THR A 352 -3.87 -35.60 42.60
C THR A 352 -3.35 -35.16 41.24
N LEU A 353 -3.45 -36.04 40.24
CA LEU A 353 -3.13 -35.69 38.86
C LEU A 353 -4.16 -34.70 38.29
N PRO A 354 -3.73 -33.73 37.48
CA PRO A 354 -4.63 -32.78 36.79
C PRO A 354 -5.40 -33.44 35.64
N ILE A 355 -4.96 -34.62 35.19
CA ILE A 355 -5.56 -35.42 34.12
C ILE A 355 -6.08 -36.76 34.67
N SER A 356 -6.95 -37.41 33.91
CA SER A 356 -7.40 -38.77 34.23
C SER A 356 -6.32 -39.82 33.96
N LEU A 357 -6.44 -40.97 34.62
CA LEU A 357 -5.54 -42.10 34.37
C LEU A 357 -5.64 -42.61 32.93
N ASP A 358 -6.84 -42.61 32.34
CA ASP A 358 -7.03 -43.05 30.96
C ASP A 358 -6.31 -42.13 29.96
N GLU A 359 -6.26 -40.82 30.21
CA GLU A 359 -5.50 -39.85 29.41
C GLU A 359 -3.99 -40.08 29.57
N LEU A 360 -3.50 -40.26 30.81
CA LEU A 360 -2.09 -40.51 31.09
C LEU A 360 -1.52 -41.72 30.32
N TYR A 361 -2.32 -42.79 30.20
CA TYR A 361 -1.92 -44.02 29.50
C TYR A 361 -2.13 -43.98 27.99
N GLN A 362 -2.90 -43.01 27.47
CA GLN A 362 -3.08 -42.80 26.03
C GLN A 362 -1.94 -41.99 25.40
N ILE A 363 -1.12 -41.31 26.21
CA ILE A 363 0.00 -40.50 25.73
C ILE A 363 0.98 -41.36 24.92
N ASP A 364 1.36 -40.89 23.74
CA ASP A 364 2.43 -41.54 22.96
C ASP A 364 3.81 -41.21 23.53
N TYR A 365 4.21 -41.95 24.57
CA TYR A 365 5.50 -41.75 25.23
C TYR A 365 6.73 -41.97 24.34
N GLU A 366 6.59 -42.63 23.17
CA GLU A 366 7.68 -42.71 22.20
C GLU A 366 7.89 -41.34 21.54
N GLN A 367 6.83 -40.69 21.07
CA GLN A 367 6.90 -39.34 20.51
C GLN A 367 7.20 -38.29 21.60
N GLU A 368 6.56 -38.39 22.76
CA GLU A 368 6.70 -37.44 23.87
C GLU A 368 8.14 -37.36 24.39
N LEU A 369 8.82 -38.49 24.55
CA LEU A 369 10.24 -38.49 24.94
C LEU A 369 11.13 -37.82 23.90
N SER A 370 10.79 -37.94 22.62
CA SER A 370 11.50 -37.22 21.56
C SER A 370 11.28 -35.71 21.66
N ASN A 371 10.04 -35.27 21.86
CA ASN A 371 9.67 -33.85 21.99
C ASN A 371 10.33 -33.22 23.22
N ILE A 372 10.25 -33.88 24.40
CA ILE A 372 10.96 -33.46 25.62
C ILE A 372 12.47 -33.37 25.37
N GLY A 373 13.04 -34.30 24.61
CA GLY A 373 14.44 -34.27 24.21
C GLY A 373 14.82 -33.05 23.37
N ASN A 374 13.98 -32.70 22.40
CA ASN A 374 14.14 -31.51 21.56
C ASN A 374 14.07 -30.22 22.38
N ILE A 375 13.04 -30.07 23.20
CA ILE A 375 12.84 -28.92 24.10
C ILE A 375 14.03 -28.79 25.06
N SER A 376 14.39 -29.89 25.74
CA SER A 376 15.50 -29.91 26.70
C SER A 376 16.84 -29.60 26.03
N GLY A 377 17.09 -30.14 24.84
CA GLY A 377 18.29 -29.85 24.07
C GLY A 377 18.36 -28.38 23.66
N ALA A 378 17.25 -27.79 23.20
CA ALA A 378 17.19 -26.39 22.81
C ALA A 378 17.39 -25.44 23.99
N LEU A 379 16.68 -25.68 25.11
CA LEU A 379 16.89 -24.93 26.35
C LEU A 379 18.33 -25.05 26.85
N PHE A 380 18.93 -26.23 26.73
CA PHE A 380 20.33 -26.44 27.09
C PHE A 380 21.28 -25.64 26.19
N ASP A 381 21.09 -25.67 24.88
CA ASP A 381 21.89 -24.90 23.92
C ASP A 381 21.84 -23.39 24.24
N ILE A 382 20.64 -22.87 24.55
CA ILE A 382 20.43 -21.47 24.95
C ILE A 382 21.21 -21.14 26.24
N LEU A 383 21.03 -21.93 27.29
CA LEU A 383 21.66 -21.67 28.59
C LEU A 383 23.18 -21.86 28.53
N ASN A 384 23.65 -22.85 27.77
CA ASN A 384 25.07 -23.12 27.60
C ASN A 384 25.76 -22.05 26.72
N GLY A 385 25.10 -21.61 25.64
CA GLY A 385 25.55 -20.51 24.79
C GLY A 385 25.71 -19.20 25.55
N ALA A 386 24.84 -18.93 26.53
CA ALA A 386 24.94 -17.79 27.45
C ALA A 386 26.04 -17.95 28.52
N GLY A 387 26.74 -19.08 28.57
CA GLY A 387 27.73 -19.43 29.60
C GLY A 387 27.12 -19.67 30.99
N PHE A 388 25.79 -19.77 31.11
CA PHE A 388 25.09 -19.92 32.39
C PHE A 388 25.38 -21.27 33.03
N ILE A 389 25.37 -22.34 32.23
CA ILE A 389 25.65 -23.71 32.66
C ILE A 389 27.09 -23.86 33.20
N GLY A 390 28.08 -23.27 32.52
CA GLY A 390 29.48 -23.24 32.96
C GLY A 390 29.76 -22.30 34.14
N GLY A 391 28.78 -21.50 34.59
CA GLY A 391 28.86 -20.66 35.78
C GLY A 391 29.60 -19.32 35.62
N GLU A 392 30.14 -19.03 34.43
CA GLU A 392 30.82 -17.76 34.11
C GLU A 392 29.88 -16.72 33.46
N GLY A 393 28.74 -17.15 32.91
CA GLY A 393 27.75 -16.32 32.24
C GLY A 393 26.56 -15.92 33.11
N SER A 394 25.67 -15.12 32.53
CA SER A 394 24.45 -14.60 33.18
C SER A 394 23.26 -14.64 32.23
N LEU A 395 22.04 -14.69 32.77
CA LEU A 395 20.81 -14.69 31.97
C LEU A 395 20.65 -13.44 31.09
N SER A 396 21.34 -12.33 31.41
CA SER A 396 21.35 -11.12 30.56
C SER A 396 22.23 -11.24 29.31
N GLN A 397 22.97 -12.33 29.15
CA GLN A 397 23.82 -12.61 27.97
C GLN A 397 23.20 -13.65 27.04
N LEU A 398 21.94 -13.99 27.29
CA LEU A 398 21.19 -14.98 26.56
C LEU A 398 20.78 -14.39 25.21
N THR A 399 21.37 -14.90 24.14
CA THR A 399 21.00 -14.56 22.76
C THR A 399 20.19 -15.72 22.20
N VAL A 400 18.93 -15.47 21.91
CA VAL A 400 18.03 -16.42 21.26
C VAL A 400 17.59 -15.78 19.96
N ASP A 401 17.54 -16.55 18.87
CA ASP A 401 16.99 -16.14 17.59
C ASP A 401 15.54 -16.65 17.44
N GLY A 402 14.77 -16.05 16.54
CA GLY A 402 13.38 -16.41 16.32
C GLY A 402 13.19 -17.86 15.86
N ASP A 403 14.10 -18.41 15.05
CA ASP A 403 14.04 -19.81 14.60
C ASP A 403 14.10 -20.80 15.79
N THR A 404 14.95 -20.51 16.77
CA THR A 404 15.06 -21.28 18.00
C THR A 404 13.76 -21.21 18.82
N VAL A 405 13.14 -20.03 18.92
CA VAL A 405 11.84 -19.88 19.61
C VAL A 405 10.74 -20.64 18.90
N ARG A 406 10.60 -20.49 17.58
CA ARG A 406 9.60 -21.23 16.79
C ARG A 406 9.78 -22.74 16.93
N SER A 407 11.02 -23.23 16.95
CA SER A 407 11.29 -24.66 17.19
C SER A 407 10.86 -25.11 18.58
N ILE A 408 11.21 -24.36 19.63
CA ILE A 408 10.83 -24.73 21.01
C ILE A 408 9.32 -24.75 21.16
N PHE A 409 8.62 -23.71 20.72
CA PHE A 409 7.16 -23.65 20.82
C PHE A 409 6.48 -24.69 19.93
N GLY A 410 7.05 -25.02 18.76
CA GLY A 410 6.59 -26.14 17.94
C GLY A 410 6.76 -27.51 18.62
N ASP A 411 7.92 -27.77 19.23
CA ASP A 411 8.12 -29.00 20.00
C ASP A 411 7.21 -29.04 21.26
N MET A 412 6.90 -27.88 21.86
CA MET A 412 5.93 -27.75 22.97
C MET A 412 4.49 -28.00 22.52
N SER A 413 4.10 -27.52 21.33
CA SER A 413 2.75 -27.77 20.79
C SER A 413 2.55 -29.23 20.38
N ASP A 414 3.63 -29.90 19.95
CA ASP A 414 3.63 -31.33 19.64
C ASP A 414 3.70 -32.23 20.90
N SER A 415 4.04 -31.67 22.07
CA SER A 415 4.10 -32.40 23.36
C SER A 415 2.70 -32.52 23.97
N GLU A 416 2.16 -33.74 24.01
CA GLU A 416 0.86 -34.02 24.62
C GLU A 416 0.86 -33.71 26.11
N VAL A 417 2.00 -33.91 26.80
CA VAL A 417 2.14 -33.56 28.22
C VAL A 417 2.01 -32.06 28.43
N ILE A 418 2.69 -31.24 27.62
CA ILE A 418 2.65 -29.78 27.76
C ILE A 418 1.27 -29.24 27.41
N VAL A 419 0.64 -29.74 26.36
CA VAL A 419 -0.73 -29.37 25.98
C VAL A 419 -1.71 -29.70 27.12
N LEU A 420 -1.68 -30.93 27.64
CA LEU A 420 -2.56 -31.34 28.75
C LEU A 420 -2.33 -30.52 30.03
N LEU A 421 -1.08 -30.21 30.37
CA LEU A 421 -0.78 -29.35 31.52
C LEU A 421 -1.26 -27.92 31.29
N THR A 422 -1.16 -27.41 30.07
CA THR A 422 -1.65 -26.07 29.72
C THR A 422 -3.18 -26.02 29.85
N GLU A 423 -3.88 -27.01 29.30
CA GLU A 423 -5.35 -27.13 29.36
C GLU A 423 -5.89 -27.30 30.78
N ASN A 424 -5.26 -28.14 31.59
CA ASN A 424 -5.82 -28.56 32.89
C ASN A 424 -5.24 -27.80 34.09
N ILE A 425 -4.16 -27.04 33.89
CA ILE A 425 -3.53 -26.24 34.95
C ILE A 425 -3.48 -24.77 34.56
N LEU A 426 -2.78 -24.42 33.47
CA LEU A 426 -2.50 -23.01 33.15
C LEU A 426 -3.76 -22.24 32.75
N LEU A 427 -4.58 -22.78 31.86
CA LEU A 427 -5.82 -22.11 31.43
C LEU A 427 -6.81 -21.91 32.59
N PRO A 428 -7.11 -22.91 33.45
CA PRO A 428 -7.92 -22.69 34.65
C PRO A 428 -7.33 -21.63 35.59
N MET A 429 -6.00 -21.60 35.76
CA MET A 429 -5.35 -20.56 36.56
C MET A 429 -5.52 -19.16 35.98
N LEU A 430 -5.53 -19.02 34.65
CA LEU A 430 -5.81 -17.76 33.96
C LEU A 430 -7.30 -17.36 34.12
N SER A 431 -8.21 -18.31 33.94
CA SER A 431 -9.66 -18.09 34.06
C SER A 431 -10.11 -17.79 35.50
N ASP A 432 -9.46 -18.39 36.50
CA ASP A 432 -9.75 -18.18 37.93
C ASP A 432 -8.97 -16.97 38.51
N SER A 433 -8.22 -16.24 37.68
CA SER A 433 -7.50 -15.05 38.13
C SER A 433 -8.46 -13.95 38.60
N GLU A 434 -8.16 -13.29 39.72
CA GLU A 434 -8.94 -12.17 40.25
C GLU A 434 -8.27 -10.83 39.93
N GLY A 435 -9.04 -9.82 39.51
CA GLY A 435 -8.59 -8.43 39.36
C GLY A 435 -8.60 -7.92 37.92
N ASP A 436 -7.84 -6.85 37.65
CA ASP A 436 -7.81 -6.20 36.33
C ASP A 436 -7.26 -7.14 35.23
N PHE A 437 -6.44 -8.13 35.61
CA PHE A 437 -5.89 -9.13 34.69
C PHE A 437 -6.99 -9.98 34.01
N SER A 438 -8.05 -10.33 34.74
CA SER A 438 -9.18 -11.11 34.19
C SER A 438 -10.13 -10.27 33.32
N THR A 439 -9.99 -8.94 33.33
CA THR A 439 -10.74 -8.05 32.42
C THR A 439 -10.03 -7.87 31.09
N ILE A 440 -8.72 -8.12 31.05
CA ILE A 440 -7.91 -8.03 29.85
C ILE A 440 -7.88 -9.41 29.16
N ILE A 441 -7.41 -10.44 29.87
CA ILE A 441 -7.29 -11.78 29.29
C ILE A 441 -8.55 -12.59 29.60
N THR A 442 -9.30 -12.92 28.54
CA THR A 442 -10.42 -13.86 28.59
C THR A 442 -10.05 -15.10 27.79
N VAL A 443 -10.21 -16.29 28.36
CA VAL A 443 -9.93 -17.56 27.67
C VAL A 443 -11.15 -17.95 26.82
N PRO A 444 -11.04 -18.07 25.49
CA PRO A 444 -12.12 -18.53 24.63
C PRO A 444 -12.57 -19.96 24.96
N ASP A 445 -13.86 -20.24 24.84
CA ASP A 445 -14.42 -21.58 25.09
C ASP A 445 -13.93 -22.63 24.07
N ASP A 446 -13.52 -22.19 22.87
CA ASP A 446 -13.08 -23.01 21.74
C ASP A 446 -11.58 -22.88 21.43
N LEU A 447 -10.77 -22.46 22.42
CA LEU A 447 -9.33 -22.29 22.29
C LEU A 447 -8.64 -23.60 21.88
N ASP A 448 -7.99 -23.60 20.72
CA ASP A 448 -7.07 -24.66 20.29
C ASP A 448 -5.69 -24.42 20.93
N VAL A 449 -5.39 -25.14 21.99
CA VAL A 449 -4.15 -24.95 22.77
C VAL A 449 -2.89 -25.25 21.96
N THR A 450 -2.93 -26.24 21.07
CA THR A 450 -1.79 -26.56 20.19
C THR A 450 -1.51 -25.41 19.23
N ALA A 451 -2.56 -24.88 18.59
CA ALA A 451 -2.43 -23.72 17.71
C ALA A 451 -2.00 -22.46 18.49
N GLU A 452 -2.53 -22.26 19.70
CA GLU A 452 -2.23 -21.12 20.55
C GLU A 452 -0.75 -21.10 21.00
N ILE A 453 -0.20 -22.24 21.42
CA ILE A 453 1.22 -22.35 21.77
C ILE A 453 2.08 -21.99 20.54
N THR A 454 1.74 -22.49 19.36
CA THR A 454 2.46 -22.17 18.12
C THR A 454 2.40 -20.68 17.82
N ALA A 455 1.20 -20.08 17.89
CA ALA A 455 0.99 -18.67 17.62
C ALA A 455 1.75 -17.75 18.58
N LEU A 456 1.76 -18.08 19.89
CA LEU A 456 2.58 -17.36 20.87
C LEU A 456 4.06 -17.47 20.55
N GLY A 457 4.53 -18.65 20.14
CA GLY A 457 5.90 -18.86 19.66
C GLY A 457 6.27 -17.97 18.48
N ASP A 458 5.39 -17.88 17.48
CA ASP A 458 5.57 -17.01 16.32
C ASP A 458 5.62 -15.53 16.70
N ILE A 459 4.74 -15.07 17.61
CA ILE A 459 4.74 -13.69 18.12
C ILE A 459 6.05 -13.38 18.85
N PHE A 460 6.49 -14.24 19.77
CA PHE A 460 7.76 -14.03 20.50
C PHE A 460 8.97 -14.07 19.57
N ALA A 461 8.97 -14.97 18.59
CA ALA A 461 10.03 -15.07 17.60
C ALA A 461 10.14 -13.78 16.75
N GLU A 462 9.01 -13.21 16.34
CA GLU A 462 8.98 -11.98 15.55
C GLU A 462 9.51 -10.77 16.35
N ILE A 463 9.15 -10.68 17.65
CA ILE A 463 9.70 -9.65 18.56
C ILE A 463 11.22 -9.77 18.69
N ILE A 464 11.74 -10.99 18.80
CA ILE A 464 13.17 -11.27 18.89
C ILE A 464 13.90 -10.96 17.57
N ASP A 465 13.33 -11.40 16.44
CA ASP A 465 13.89 -11.15 15.10
C ASP A 465 13.93 -9.64 14.77
N ALA A 466 13.02 -8.86 15.35
CA ALA A 466 12.98 -7.40 15.27
C ALA A 466 13.96 -6.66 16.20
N ASP A 467 14.75 -7.38 17.02
CA ASP A 467 15.71 -6.82 17.97
C ASP A 467 15.05 -5.78 18.91
N ILE A 468 13.90 -6.16 19.48
CA ILE A 468 13.16 -5.37 20.47
C ILE A 468 13.57 -5.85 21.87
N PRO A 469 14.20 -5.00 22.69
CA PRO A 469 14.52 -5.36 24.07
C PRO A 469 13.24 -5.58 24.88
N PHE A 470 13.11 -6.72 25.57
CA PHE A 470 11.97 -6.97 26.46
C PHE A 470 11.84 -5.93 27.58
N SER A 471 12.95 -5.28 27.99
CA SER A 471 12.92 -4.15 28.93
C SER A 471 12.15 -2.94 28.40
N ASP A 472 12.06 -2.81 27.07
CA ASP A 472 11.33 -1.75 26.40
C ASP A 472 9.84 -2.12 26.25
N LEU A 473 9.42 -3.31 26.69
CA LEU A 473 8.03 -3.77 26.72
C LEU A 473 7.46 -3.81 28.16
N GLU A 474 8.31 -3.94 29.19
CA GLU A 474 7.88 -4.22 30.57
C GLU A 474 7.31 -3.00 31.33
N ASP A 475 7.53 -1.75 30.87
CA ASP A 475 7.04 -0.52 31.51
C ASP A 475 6.98 0.68 30.52
N ALA A 476 6.76 0.39 29.23
CA ALA A 476 6.89 1.40 28.18
C ALA A 476 5.64 2.30 28.05
N ASP A 477 5.90 3.60 27.92
CA ASP A 477 4.92 4.56 27.39
C ASP A 477 4.51 4.11 25.98
N VAL A 478 3.27 4.44 25.58
CA VAL A 478 2.66 4.03 24.30
C VAL A 478 3.57 4.36 23.12
N GLY A 479 4.31 5.48 23.15
CA GLY A 479 5.28 5.82 22.10
C GLY A 479 6.45 4.83 21.96
N VAL A 480 6.94 4.26 23.07
CA VAL A 480 8.01 3.24 23.04
C VAL A 480 7.45 1.90 22.55
N LEU A 481 6.21 1.54 22.94
CA LEU A 481 5.52 0.37 22.41
C LEU A 481 5.25 0.49 20.91
N LEU A 482 4.86 1.67 20.42
CA LEU A 482 4.66 1.94 19.00
C LEU A 482 5.97 1.92 18.20
N GLN A 483 7.07 2.40 18.80
CA GLN A 483 8.40 2.30 18.19
C GLN A 483 8.91 0.86 18.13
N ALA A 484 8.61 0.04 19.14
CA ALA A 484 8.87 -1.39 19.10
C ALA A 484 8.00 -2.07 18.03
N ALA A 485 6.71 -1.74 17.99
CA ALA A 485 5.75 -2.22 17.00
C ALA A 485 6.15 -1.87 15.56
N SER A 486 6.80 -0.73 15.31
CA SER A 486 7.22 -0.32 13.95
C SER A 486 8.13 -1.32 13.24
N LYS A 487 8.79 -2.20 14.00
CA LYS A 487 9.72 -3.20 13.47
C LYS A 487 9.07 -4.54 13.19
N VAL A 488 7.81 -4.73 13.58
CA VAL A 488 7.07 -6.00 13.52
C VAL A 488 5.76 -5.78 12.78
N ASP A 489 5.33 -6.75 11.99
CA ASP A 489 3.96 -6.73 11.47
C ASP A 489 2.97 -7.06 12.60
N LEU A 490 2.25 -6.05 13.08
CA LEU A 490 1.29 -6.21 14.17
C LEU A 490 0.15 -7.20 13.85
N THR A 491 -0.11 -7.51 12.58
CA THR A 491 -1.15 -8.49 12.23
C THR A 491 -0.80 -9.91 12.67
N ILE A 492 0.47 -10.19 13.01
CA ILE A 492 0.88 -11.47 13.61
C ILE A 492 0.20 -11.73 14.96
N LEU A 493 -0.17 -10.66 15.68
CA LEU A 493 -0.87 -10.76 16.97
C LEU A 493 -2.24 -11.42 16.83
N LEU A 494 -2.84 -11.37 15.64
CA LEU A 494 -4.13 -12.01 15.33
C LEU A 494 -4.03 -13.55 15.27
N ASN A 495 -2.83 -14.11 15.17
CA ASN A 495 -2.65 -15.56 15.14
C ASN A 495 -2.95 -16.20 16.51
N SER A 496 -2.80 -15.45 17.61
CA SER A 496 -3.14 -15.90 18.96
C SER A 496 -4.55 -15.45 19.31
N GLN A 497 -5.39 -16.39 19.72
CA GLN A 497 -6.75 -16.08 20.16
C GLN A 497 -6.73 -15.35 21.51
N LEU A 498 -5.83 -15.71 22.43
CA LEU A 498 -5.72 -15.02 23.72
C LEU A 498 -5.28 -13.56 23.55
N VAL A 499 -4.31 -13.30 22.67
CA VAL A 499 -3.86 -11.93 22.36
C VAL A 499 -4.96 -11.16 21.63
N THR A 500 -5.67 -11.79 20.69
CA THR A 500 -6.82 -11.19 20.00
C THR A 500 -7.89 -10.74 20.97
N GLU A 501 -8.34 -11.62 21.88
CA GLU A 501 -9.33 -11.27 22.91
C GLU A 501 -8.83 -10.16 23.83
N ALA A 502 -7.57 -10.22 24.24
CA ALA A 502 -6.97 -9.18 25.08
C ALA A 502 -6.97 -7.81 24.40
N LEU A 503 -6.59 -7.75 23.13
CA LEU A 503 -6.60 -6.50 22.36
C LEU A 503 -8.01 -5.98 22.14
N ILE A 504 -9.00 -6.86 21.90
CA ILE A 504 -10.41 -6.45 21.79
C ILE A 504 -10.89 -5.86 23.11
N ASN A 505 -10.63 -6.50 24.25
CA ASN A 505 -11.05 -5.98 25.57
C ASN A 505 -10.38 -4.63 25.90
N ILE A 506 -9.14 -4.44 25.47
CA ILE A 506 -8.42 -3.17 25.63
C ILE A 506 -9.04 -2.09 24.73
N LEU A 507 -9.16 -2.35 23.43
CA LEU A 507 -9.58 -1.37 22.43
C LEU A 507 -11.09 -1.11 22.40
N SER A 508 -11.90 -2.00 22.97
CA SER A 508 -13.36 -1.82 23.12
C SER A 508 -13.75 -0.85 24.23
N GLY A 509 -12.78 -0.40 25.04
CA GLY A 509 -13.02 0.50 26.17
C GLY A 509 -13.73 -0.16 27.35
N GLU A 510 -13.84 -1.49 27.37
CA GLU A 510 -14.40 -2.25 28.50
C GLU A 510 -13.43 -2.38 29.69
N THR A 511 -12.16 -2.04 29.48
CA THR A 511 -11.10 -2.05 30.48
C THR A 511 -10.76 -0.62 30.97
N ASN A 512 -10.29 -0.49 32.21
CA ASN A 512 -9.87 0.82 32.77
C ASN A 512 -8.41 1.18 32.38
N VAL A 513 -8.03 0.98 31.12
CA VAL A 513 -6.68 1.30 30.64
C VAL A 513 -6.59 2.81 30.35
N GLU A 514 -5.70 3.51 31.06
CA GLU A 514 -5.46 4.94 30.85
C GLU A 514 -4.84 5.19 29.45
N GLY A 515 -5.29 6.23 28.74
CA GLY A 515 -4.71 6.67 27.45
C GLY A 515 -5.49 6.30 26.18
N LEU A 516 -6.57 5.53 26.28
CA LEU A 516 -7.42 5.16 25.13
C LEU A 516 -8.66 6.07 24.96
N ASP A 517 -8.81 7.08 25.82
CA ASP A 517 -9.96 8.01 25.81
C ASP A 517 -10.10 8.84 24.52
N ILE A 518 -9.05 8.89 23.68
CA ILE A 518 -9.08 9.56 22.38
C ILE A 518 -9.84 8.76 21.33
N LEU A 519 -9.94 7.43 21.47
CA LEU A 519 -10.60 6.59 20.48
C LEU A 519 -12.11 6.70 20.64
N THR A 520 -12.77 7.19 19.60
CA THR A 520 -14.23 7.08 19.50
C THR A 520 -14.57 5.68 19.03
N ILE A 521 -15.34 4.93 19.83
CA ILE A 521 -15.76 3.55 19.52
C ILE A 521 -17.22 3.56 19.06
N PRO A 522 -17.50 3.38 17.76
CA PRO A 522 -18.86 3.23 17.25
C PRO A 522 -19.64 2.05 17.84
N ASP A 523 -20.97 2.17 17.85
CA ASP A 523 -21.86 1.05 18.22
C ASP A 523 -21.81 -0.09 17.17
N ASN A 524 -21.92 -1.35 17.62
CA ASN A 524 -22.02 -2.57 16.78
C ASN A 524 -20.81 -2.83 15.86
N ILE A 525 -19.59 -2.59 16.35
CA ILE A 525 -18.36 -2.95 15.65
C ILE A 525 -18.24 -4.48 15.54
N ASN A 526 -17.85 -4.97 14.37
CA ASN A 526 -17.40 -6.34 14.19
C ASN A 526 -15.88 -6.42 14.38
N TRP A 527 -15.45 -6.84 15.57
CA TRP A 527 -14.03 -6.91 15.93
C TRP A 527 -13.26 -8.01 15.21
N TYR A 528 -13.93 -9.14 14.95
CA TYR A 528 -13.30 -10.35 14.44
C TYR A 528 -13.31 -10.43 12.92
N ASP A 529 -12.24 -11.01 12.38
CA ASP A 529 -12.16 -11.44 10.99
C ASP A 529 -13.23 -12.50 10.68
N THR A 530 -13.83 -12.40 9.50
CA THR A 530 -14.71 -13.46 8.98
C THR A 530 -13.99 -14.22 7.88
N TYR A 531 -13.94 -15.55 8.01
CA TYR A 531 -13.29 -16.45 7.05
C TYR A 531 -14.31 -17.28 6.28
N ASP A 532 -13.99 -17.60 5.03
CA ASP A 532 -14.79 -18.49 4.20
C ASP A 532 -14.64 -19.97 4.64
N LEU A 533 -15.44 -20.86 4.03
CA LEU A 533 -15.38 -22.31 4.31
C LEU A 533 -14.02 -22.96 3.95
N SER A 534 -13.14 -22.25 3.25
CA SER A 534 -11.81 -22.69 2.85
C SER A 534 -10.72 -22.15 3.78
N GLY A 535 -11.08 -21.36 4.81
CA GLY A 535 -10.16 -20.70 5.74
C GLY A 535 -9.48 -19.45 5.17
N GLN A 536 -9.99 -18.88 4.06
CA GLN A 536 -9.47 -17.61 3.54
C GLN A 536 -10.27 -16.43 4.10
N LEU A 537 -9.58 -15.32 4.38
CA LEU A 537 -10.20 -14.10 4.89
C LEU A 537 -11.22 -13.57 3.88
N GLU A 538 -12.50 -13.50 4.28
CA GLU A 538 -13.60 -12.96 3.47
C GLU A 538 -13.81 -11.46 3.74
N THR A 539 -13.83 -11.08 5.02
CA THR A 539 -13.96 -9.68 5.45
C THR A 539 -13.06 -9.44 6.67
N PRO A 540 -12.19 -8.42 6.63
CA PRO A 540 -11.36 -8.07 7.77
C PRO A 540 -12.21 -7.51 8.91
N GLY A 541 -11.92 -7.94 10.13
CA GLY A 541 -12.47 -7.40 11.36
C GLY A 541 -11.85 -6.04 11.70
N GLU A 542 -12.50 -5.32 12.62
CA GLU A 542 -12.02 -4.01 13.03
C GLU A 542 -10.66 -4.07 13.73
N LEU A 543 -10.36 -5.13 14.50
CA LEU A 543 -9.05 -5.27 15.12
C LEU A 543 -7.94 -5.35 14.06
N ARG A 544 -8.13 -6.14 12.99
CA ARG A 544 -7.18 -6.20 11.88
C ARG A 544 -6.98 -4.84 11.24
N ASN A 545 -8.07 -4.13 10.93
CA ASN A 545 -7.98 -2.82 10.30
C ASN A 545 -7.23 -1.80 11.19
N ILE A 546 -7.41 -1.86 12.51
CA ILE A 546 -6.65 -1.04 13.46
C ILE A 546 -5.16 -1.41 13.42
N LEU A 547 -4.81 -2.69 13.48
CA LEU A 547 -3.41 -3.14 13.46
C LEU A 547 -2.73 -2.79 12.13
N GLU A 548 -3.42 -2.90 11.00
CA GLU A 548 -2.92 -2.46 9.70
C GLU A 548 -2.73 -0.94 9.63
N ALA A 549 -3.66 -0.16 10.19
CA ALA A 549 -3.52 1.29 10.30
C ALA A 549 -2.33 1.70 11.21
N LEU A 550 -2.09 0.97 12.29
CA LEU A 550 -0.93 1.17 13.17
C LEU A 550 0.39 0.80 12.47
N ASN A 551 0.42 -0.30 11.70
CA ASN A 551 1.57 -0.65 10.86
C ASN A 551 1.90 0.49 9.88
N VAL A 552 0.89 1.12 9.28
CA VAL A 552 1.06 2.28 8.41
C VAL A 552 1.63 3.48 9.17
N LEU A 553 1.02 3.85 10.30
CA LEU A 553 1.48 4.98 11.13
C LEU A 553 2.95 4.84 11.55
N THR A 554 3.32 3.65 12.03
CA THR A 554 4.66 3.36 12.54
C THR A 554 5.73 3.33 11.45
N SER A 555 5.36 3.11 10.19
CA SER A 555 6.30 3.17 9.06
C SER A 555 6.70 4.60 8.66
N ILE A 556 5.94 5.61 9.09
CA ILE A 556 6.06 7.00 8.63
C ILE A 556 6.61 7.91 9.72
N ALA A 557 6.14 7.74 10.96
CA ALA A 557 6.57 8.56 12.09
C ALA A 557 7.50 7.76 13.02
N SER A 558 8.65 8.36 13.34
CA SER A 558 9.59 7.82 14.33
C SER A 558 9.15 8.07 15.78
N ASP A 559 8.11 8.90 15.96
CA ASP A 559 7.49 9.30 17.23
C ASP A 559 5.99 9.56 16.97
N VAL A 560 5.17 8.51 16.95
CA VAL A 560 3.70 8.63 16.81
C VAL A 560 3.13 8.94 18.19
N ASP A 561 2.73 10.18 18.43
CA ASP A 561 1.96 10.53 19.62
C ASP A 561 0.46 10.38 19.34
N LEU A 562 -0.11 9.23 19.70
CA LEU A 562 -1.56 9.01 19.59
C LEU A 562 -2.38 9.98 20.45
N ASN A 563 -1.79 10.60 21.49
CA ASN A 563 -2.50 11.60 22.29
C ASN A 563 -2.61 12.95 21.57
N ASN A 564 -1.80 13.15 20.52
CA ASN A 564 -1.78 14.35 19.70
C ASN A 564 -1.76 13.97 18.21
N LEU A 565 -2.70 13.10 17.81
CA LEU A 565 -2.91 12.71 16.41
C LEU A 565 -3.32 13.95 15.60
N ASP A 566 -2.32 14.67 15.10
CA ASP A 566 -2.48 15.84 14.25
C ASP A 566 -2.69 15.38 12.79
N ILE A 567 -3.50 16.12 12.03
CA ILE A 567 -3.70 15.88 10.60
C ILE A 567 -2.38 15.89 9.84
N ASN A 568 -1.37 16.63 10.32
CA ASN A 568 0.01 16.64 9.83
C ASN A 568 0.65 15.24 9.78
N THR A 569 0.32 14.35 10.70
CA THR A 569 0.80 12.96 10.70
C THR A 569 0.24 12.16 9.52
N LEU A 570 -0.96 12.52 9.04
CA LEU A 570 -1.63 11.86 7.91
C LEU A 570 -1.13 12.37 6.55
N ILE A 571 -0.53 13.56 6.50
CA ILE A 571 -0.09 14.19 5.25
C ILE A 571 1.19 13.54 4.69
N ASP A 572 2.06 13.04 5.57
CA ASP A 572 3.27 12.33 5.17
C ASP A 572 2.97 10.92 4.60
N MET A 573 1.74 10.44 4.77
CA MET A 573 1.28 9.16 4.22
C MET A 573 1.14 9.17 2.69
N THR A 574 1.32 7.99 2.09
CA THR A 574 0.97 7.79 0.68
C THR A 574 -0.55 7.66 0.52
N ASP A 575 -1.06 7.87 -0.69
CA ASP A 575 -2.49 7.70 -0.98
C ASP A 575 -3.02 6.29 -0.63
N SER A 576 -2.19 5.26 -0.74
CA SER A 576 -2.55 3.89 -0.38
C SER A 576 -2.60 3.70 1.13
N ASP A 577 -1.70 4.35 1.85
CA ASP A 577 -1.58 4.29 3.30
C ASP A 577 -2.76 4.99 3.98
N ILE A 578 -3.20 6.13 3.44
CA ILE A 578 -4.40 6.85 3.91
C ILE A 578 -5.65 5.97 3.75
N GLU A 579 -5.75 5.20 2.65
CA GLU A 579 -6.86 4.28 2.43
C GLU A 579 -6.86 3.14 3.46
N ILE A 580 -5.69 2.55 3.76
CA ILE A 580 -5.55 1.49 4.78
C ILE A 580 -5.87 2.06 6.17
N PHE A 581 -5.35 3.24 6.49
CA PHE A 581 -5.60 3.92 7.76
C PHE A 581 -7.10 4.11 8.04
N PHE A 582 -7.84 4.54 7.01
CA PHE A 582 -9.29 4.73 7.11
C PHE A 582 -10.12 3.49 6.80
N ASP A 583 -9.53 2.29 6.63
CA ASP A 583 -10.31 1.04 6.64
C ASP A 583 -10.84 0.72 8.04
N SER A 584 -10.12 1.13 9.10
CA SER A 584 -10.60 1.08 10.48
C SER A 584 -11.75 2.06 10.71
N TYR A 585 -12.88 1.54 11.18
CA TYR A 585 -14.03 2.37 11.53
C TYR A 585 -13.82 3.19 12.81
N VAL A 586 -13.12 2.64 13.80
CA VAL A 586 -12.75 3.34 15.04
C VAL A 586 -11.90 4.57 14.71
N LEU A 587 -10.92 4.42 13.83
CA LEU A 587 -10.09 5.55 13.40
C LEU A 587 -10.87 6.55 12.55
N ARG A 588 -11.77 6.09 11.65
CA ARG A 588 -12.68 7.00 10.94
C ARG A 588 -13.54 7.82 11.90
N ALA A 589 -14.13 7.18 12.92
CA ALA A 589 -14.96 7.85 13.91
C ALA A 589 -14.16 8.87 14.71
N THR A 590 -12.99 8.47 15.19
CA THR A 590 -12.05 9.31 15.93
C THR A 590 -11.65 10.55 15.13
N VAL A 591 -11.18 10.37 13.88
CA VAL A 591 -10.78 11.51 13.02
C VAL A 591 -11.97 12.36 12.61
N SER A 592 -13.16 11.78 12.45
CA SER A 592 -14.38 12.55 12.20
C SER A 592 -14.69 13.51 13.34
N ASP A 593 -14.55 13.06 14.59
CA ASP A 593 -14.76 13.91 15.76
C ASP A 593 -13.69 14.98 15.90
N ILE A 594 -12.42 14.65 15.61
CA ILE A 594 -11.34 15.64 15.52
C ILE A 594 -11.69 16.74 14.50
N ILE A 595 -12.11 16.39 13.27
CA ILE A 595 -12.42 17.38 12.24
C ILE A 595 -13.64 18.23 12.61
N LYS A 596 -14.66 17.66 13.26
CA LYS A 596 -15.84 18.42 13.74
C LYS A 596 -15.45 19.48 14.77
N ASP A 597 -14.46 19.20 15.59
CA ASP A 597 -13.98 20.08 16.65
C ASP A 597 -12.85 21.03 16.19
N THR A 598 -12.33 20.85 14.97
CA THR A 598 -11.31 21.73 14.39
C THR A 598 -11.84 23.14 14.16
N ASP A 599 -11.15 24.12 14.77
CA ASP A 599 -11.38 25.55 14.55
C ASP A 599 -10.41 26.09 13.49
N LEU A 600 -10.94 26.51 12.33
CA LEU A 600 -10.17 27.16 11.26
C LEU A 600 -10.08 28.70 11.42
N GLY A 601 -10.36 29.22 12.62
CA GLY A 601 -10.27 30.64 12.93
C GLY A 601 -11.45 31.43 12.34
N ASP A 602 -11.15 32.32 11.40
CA ASP A 602 -12.16 33.20 10.79
C ASP A 602 -12.98 32.52 9.68
N VAL A 603 -12.56 31.33 9.21
CA VAL A 603 -13.26 30.55 8.17
C VAL A 603 -14.20 29.53 8.83
N PRO A 604 -15.54 29.74 8.82
CA PRO A 604 -16.48 28.75 9.34
C PRO A 604 -16.44 27.46 8.51
N LEU A 605 -16.13 26.34 9.17
CA LEU A 605 -16.17 25.02 8.54
C LEU A 605 -17.62 24.67 8.14
N VAL A 606 -17.82 24.33 6.87
CA VAL A 606 -19.12 23.90 6.34
C VAL A 606 -19.06 22.41 6.08
N ILE A 607 -19.74 21.62 6.92
CA ILE A 607 -19.75 20.15 6.84
C ILE A 607 -21.10 19.69 6.23
N PRO A 608 -21.13 19.22 4.96
CA PRO A 608 -22.36 18.76 4.35
C PRO A 608 -22.90 17.46 4.97
N ASP A 609 -24.23 17.33 5.08
CA ASP A 609 -24.88 16.12 5.58
C ASP A 609 -24.54 14.86 4.76
N SER A 610 -24.14 15.04 3.49
CA SER A 610 -23.75 13.95 2.59
C SER A 610 -22.46 13.24 2.98
N VAL A 611 -21.63 13.87 3.82
CA VAL A 611 -20.36 13.28 4.25
C VAL A 611 -20.53 12.23 5.35
N TYR A 612 -21.68 12.24 6.04
CA TYR A 612 -21.95 11.34 7.14
C TYR A 612 -22.46 9.98 6.66
N ASP A 613 -22.05 8.94 7.38
CA ASP A 613 -22.67 7.63 7.33
C ASP A 613 -23.92 7.54 8.22
N SER A 614 -24.47 6.33 8.37
CA SER A 614 -25.67 6.09 9.17
C SER A 614 -25.50 6.30 10.68
N LEU A 615 -24.27 6.34 11.19
CA LEU A 615 -23.96 6.52 12.61
C LEU A 615 -23.43 7.93 12.93
N GLY A 616 -23.29 8.81 11.93
CA GLY A 616 -22.90 10.20 12.12
C GLY A 616 -21.39 10.46 12.10
N TYR A 617 -20.62 9.53 11.52
CA TYR A 617 -19.19 9.70 11.24
C TYR A 617 -18.95 9.90 9.75
N PHE A 618 -17.83 10.51 9.38
CA PHE A 618 -17.52 10.75 7.98
C PHE A 618 -17.24 9.44 7.25
N THR A 619 -17.73 9.34 6.01
CA THR A 619 -17.44 8.20 5.14
C THR A 619 -15.94 8.08 4.86
N LYS A 620 -15.46 6.86 4.60
CA LYS A 620 -14.06 6.60 4.20
C LYS A 620 -13.64 7.53 3.05
N THR A 621 -14.46 7.59 2.01
CA THR A 621 -14.18 8.41 0.82
C THR A 621 -14.02 9.89 1.17
N GLU A 622 -14.86 10.45 2.06
CA GLU A 622 -14.69 11.84 2.46
C GLU A 622 -13.40 12.05 3.25
N LEU A 623 -13.09 11.22 4.24
CA LEU A 623 -11.88 11.38 5.06
C LEU A 623 -10.60 11.30 4.21
N VAL A 624 -10.54 10.35 3.28
CA VAL A 624 -9.44 10.25 2.30
C VAL A 624 -9.35 11.54 1.48
N ASN A 625 -10.48 12.05 0.97
CA ASN A 625 -10.50 13.28 0.19
C ASN A 625 -10.10 14.50 1.02
N VAL A 626 -10.51 14.60 2.29
CA VAL A 626 -10.12 15.70 3.19
C VAL A 626 -8.60 15.72 3.35
N VAL A 627 -7.98 14.59 3.68
CA VAL A 627 -6.51 14.52 3.83
C VAL A 627 -5.80 14.91 2.53
N LYS A 628 -6.28 14.41 1.39
CA LYS A 628 -5.71 14.77 0.07
C LYS A 628 -5.88 16.25 -0.27
N SER A 629 -7.04 16.82 0.03
CA SER A 629 -7.32 18.24 -0.17
C SER A 629 -6.42 19.11 0.71
N VAL A 630 -6.31 18.79 2.00
CA VAL A 630 -5.47 19.52 2.97
C VAL A 630 -4.00 19.47 2.56
N LYS A 631 -3.50 18.31 2.10
CA LYS A 631 -2.13 18.13 1.58
C LYS A 631 -1.76 19.09 0.43
N LEU A 632 -2.73 19.59 -0.33
CA LEU A 632 -2.50 20.51 -1.47
C LEU A 632 -2.42 21.99 -1.08
N ILE A 633 -2.91 22.36 0.11
CA ILE A 633 -3.05 23.77 0.52
C ILE A 633 -2.33 24.09 1.83
N LEU A 634 -1.62 23.11 2.41
CA LEU A 634 -0.76 23.33 3.56
C LEU A 634 0.57 23.96 3.17
N THR A 635 1.02 24.94 3.96
CA THR A 635 2.28 25.62 3.71
C THR A 635 3.47 24.73 4.04
N SER A 636 4.64 25.03 3.49
CA SER A 636 5.90 24.30 3.78
C SER A 636 6.38 24.43 5.23
N ALA A 637 5.68 25.21 6.06
CA ALA A 637 5.85 25.28 7.51
C ALA A 637 4.86 24.41 8.30
N GLY A 638 3.90 23.74 7.64
CA GLY A 638 3.04 22.69 8.22
C GLY A 638 1.84 23.17 9.05
N ASP A 639 1.79 24.43 9.48
CA ASP A 639 0.89 24.79 10.59
C ASP A 639 -0.40 25.52 10.20
N ASP A 640 -0.48 26.13 9.00
CA ASP A 640 -1.63 26.99 8.60
C ASP A 640 -2.27 26.56 7.27
N PHE A 641 -3.62 26.49 7.28
CA PHE A 641 -4.47 26.32 6.11
C PHE A 641 -4.43 27.59 5.24
N ASP A 642 -3.86 27.51 4.03
CA ASP A 642 -3.76 28.66 3.13
C ASP A 642 -4.46 28.39 1.79
N ILE A 643 -5.68 28.92 1.67
CA ILE A 643 -6.47 28.81 0.44
C ILE A 643 -5.81 29.49 -0.77
N LEU A 644 -4.87 30.44 -0.55
CA LEU A 644 -4.15 31.09 -1.65
C LEU A 644 -3.24 30.11 -2.40
N GLN A 645 -2.82 29.01 -1.77
CA GLN A 645 -2.09 27.97 -2.47
C GLN A 645 -2.88 27.37 -3.62
N ALA A 646 -4.21 27.37 -3.53
CA ALA A 646 -5.09 26.91 -4.60
C ALA A 646 -4.87 27.67 -5.93
N LEU A 647 -4.35 28.91 -5.87
CA LEU A 647 -4.04 29.73 -7.05
C LEU A 647 -2.80 29.25 -7.81
N SER A 648 -1.93 28.47 -7.16
CA SER A 648 -0.72 27.89 -7.76
C SER A 648 -0.91 26.46 -8.28
N LEU A 649 -2.06 25.85 -8.00
CA LEU A 649 -2.38 24.48 -8.34
C LEU A 649 -2.71 24.31 -9.83
N THR A 650 -2.41 23.13 -10.37
CA THR A 650 -2.84 22.69 -11.69
C THR A 650 -4.33 22.36 -11.71
N ASP A 651 -4.93 22.30 -12.91
CA ASP A 651 -6.34 21.94 -13.08
C ASP A 651 -6.71 20.60 -12.38
N THR A 652 -5.81 19.61 -12.39
CA THR A 652 -6.03 18.29 -11.74
C THR A 652 -5.88 18.35 -10.23
N GLU A 653 -5.00 19.21 -9.71
CA GLU A 653 -4.85 19.42 -8.28
C GLU A 653 -6.05 20.20 -7.72
N ILE A 654 -6.59 21.19 -8.45
CA ILE A 654 -7.85 21.85 -8.08
C ILE A 654 -9.01 20.85 -8.05
N ASP A 655 -9.09 19.93 -9.02
CA ASP A 655 -10.13 18.88 -9.01
C ASP A 655 -9.98 17.95 -7.78
N THR A 656 -8.74 17.69 -7.35
CA THR A 656 -8.44 16.91 -6.14
C THR A 656 -8.80 17.69 -4.87
N LEU A 657 -8.45 18.97 -4.80
CA LEU A 657 -8.80 19.89 -3.70
C LEU A 657 -10.32 19.95 -3.48
N LEU A 658 -11.09 20.01 -4.57
CA LEU A 658 -12.56 20.09 -4.53
C LEU A 658 -13.24 18.71 -4.47
N ALA A 659 -12.49 17.60 -4.38
CA ALA A 659 -13.05 16.26 -4.25
C ALA A 659 -13.70 16.05 -2.88
N SER A 660 -13.11 16.59 -1.81
CA SER A 660 -13.72 16.64 -0.48
C SER A 660 -14.93 17.55 -0.51
N ASP A 661 -16.07 17.04 -0.04
CA ASP A 661 -17.29 17.83 0.08
C ASP A 661 -17.22 18.84 1.22
N VAL A 662 -16.47 18.55 2.31
CA VAL A 662 -16.21 19.52 3.39
C VAL A 662 -15.39 20.71 2.88
N ILE A 663 -14.26 20.45 2.23
CA ILE A 663 -13.38 21.52 1.71
C ILE A 663 -14.09 22.30 0.60
N TYR A 664 -14.75 21.60 -0.32
CA TYR A 664 -15.58 22.22 -1.36
C TYR A 664 -16.65 23.16 -0.78
N ALA A 665 -17.46 22.67 0.15
CA ALA A 665 -18.58 23.44 0.70
C ALA A 665 -18.07 24.66 1.48
N THR A 666 -16.96 24.49 2.20
CA THR A 666 -16.30 25.58 2.94
C THR A 666 -15.81 26.67 1.98
N ILE A 667 -15.00 26.31 0.98
CA ILE A 667 -14.50 27.25 -0.05
C ILE A 667 -15.66 27.92 -0.81
N GLY A 668 -16.64 27.12 -1.23
CA GLY A 668 -17.80 27.60 -1.98
C GLY A 668 -18.68 28.55 -1.16
N LYS A 669 -18.73 28.37 0.16
CA LYS A 669 -19.44 29.27 1.08
C LYS A 669 -18.67 30.57 1.28
N GLU A 670 -17.35 30.51 1.47
CA GLU A 670 -16.50 31.70 1.57
C GLU A 670 -16.63 32.61 0.35
N ILE A 671 -16.51 32.04 -0.86
CA ILE A 671 -16.67 32.82 -2.10
C ILE A 671 -18.09 33.39 -2.22
N TYR A 672 -19.11 32.62 -1.81
CA TYR A 672 -20.49 33.10 -1.80
C TYR A 672 -20.68 34.31 -0.89
N ASP A 673 -20.09 34.28 0.30
CA ASP A 673 -20.19 35.35 1.29
C ASP A 673 -19.40 36.61 0.86
N LEU A 674 -18.27 36.45 0.15
CA LEU A 674 -17.55 37.55 -0.51
C LEU A 674 -18.37 38.26 -1.61
N GLY A 675 -19.30 37.55 -2.25
CA GLY A 675 -20.24 38.11 -3.23
C GLY A 675 -21.21 39.15 -2.67
N SER A 676 -21.25 39.34 -1.35
CA SER A 676 -22.09 40.36 -0.72
C SER A 676 -21.49 41.78 -0.77
N SER A 677 -20.19 41.92 -1.07
CA SER A 677 -19.51 43.23 -1.08
C SER A 677 -18.66 43.53 -2.32
N SER A 678 -18.10 42.52 -2.99
CA SER A 678 -17.02 42.76 -3.97
C SER A 678 -17.17 42.02 -5.31
N LEU A 679 -18.04 41.00 -5.39
CA LEU A 679 -18.23 40.18 -6.60
C LEU A 679 -19.71 40.08 -6.95
N ILE A 680 -20.02 40.04 -8.25
CA ILE A 680 -21.37 39.72 -8.74
C ILE A 680 -21.45 38.22 -8.94
N ILE A 681 -22.31 37.54 -8.17
CA ILE A 681 -22.49 36.09 -8.22
C ILE A 681 -23.76 35.72 -9.00
N PRO A 682 -23.63 35.14 -10.22
CA PRO A 682 -24.79 34.69 -10.98
C PRO A 682 -25.41 33.42 -10.37
N ASP A 683 -26.74 33.34 -10.32
CA ASP A 683 -27.49 32.20 -9.75
C ASP A 683 -27.09 30.84 -10.34
N ASN A 684 -26.73 30.78 -11.63
CA ASN A 684 -26.31 29.55 -12.31
C ASN A 684 -24.95 29.00 -11.82
N THR A 685 -24.20 29.79 -11.06
CA THR A 685 -22.94 29.38 -10.44
C THR A 685 -23.14 28.78 -9.04
N LEU A 686 -24.36 28.85 -8.53
CA LEU A 686 -24.69 28.39 -7.19
C LEU A 686 -25.11 26.92 -7.19
N SER A 687 -24.90 26.29 -6.06
CA SER A 687 -25.44 24.99 -5.71
C SER A 687 -25.87 24.99 -4.25
N THR A 688 -26.61 23.97 -3.84
CA THR A 688 -27.08 23.83 -2.46
C THR A 688 -26.48 22.60 -1.81
N VAL A 689 -25.95 22.78 -0.61
CA VAL A 689 -25.56 21.69 0.29
C VAL A 689 -26.49 21.68 1.50
N LEU A 690 -26.73 20.50 2.08
CA LEU A 690 -27.47 20.39 3.35
C LEU A 690 -26.44 20.39 4.48
N VAL A 691 -26.66 21.19 5.51
CA VAL A 691 -25.85 21.24 6.73
C VAL A 691 -26.82 21.28 7.90
N ASP A 692 -26.75 20.29 8.78
CA ASP A 692 -27.70 20.10 9.89
C ASP A 692 -29.16 20.11 9.40
N SER A 693 -29.43 19.41 8.29
CA SER A 693 -30.73 19.40 7.59
C SER A 693 -31.23 20.76 7.09
N SER A 694 -30.39 21.80 7.13
CA SER A 694 -30.67 23.14 6.65
C SER A 694 -29.96 23.39 5.32
N THR A 695 -30.64 24.00 4.35
CA THR A 695 -30.05 24.29 3.05
C THR A 695 -29.10 25.48 3.15
N GLN A 696 -27.84 25.27 2.79
CA GLN A 696 -26.83 26.31 2.62
C GLN A 696 -26.51 26.47 1.13
N THR A 697 -26.36 27.72 0.69
CA THR A 697 -25.97 28.06 -0.68
C THR A 697 -24.47 28.24 -0.76
N VAL A 698 -23.85 27.59 -1.75
CA VAL A 698 -22.41 27.63 -2.01
C VAL A 698 -22.15 27.75 -3.51
N VAL A 699 -21.01 28.31 -3.90
CA VAL A 699 -20.56 28.30 -5.30
C VAL A 699 -20.24 26.87 -5.73
N ASN A 700 -20.62 26.48 -6.96
CA ASN A 700 -20.42 25.13 -7.46
C ASN A 700 -18.94 24.83 -7.82
N LYS A 701 -18.55 23.54 -7.80
CA LYS A 701 -17.16 23.09 -8.02
C LYS A 701 -16.52 23.64 -9.31
N LEU A 702 -17.28 23.67 -10.42
CA LEU A 702 -16.78 24.15 -11.70
C LEU A 702 -16.46 25.64 -11.66
N GLU A 703 -17.33 26.45 -11.04
CA GLU A 703 -17.11 27.88 -10.94
C GLU A 703 -15.99 28.22 -9.96
N ILE A 704 -15.87 27.52 -8.81
CA ILE A 704 -14.73 27.71 -7.89
C ILE A 704 -13.41 27.52 -8.65
N LYS A 705 -13.29 26.45 -9.44
CA LYS A 705 -12.12 26.19 -10.29
C LYS A 705 -11.87 27.31 -11.29
N ASN A 706 -12.91 27.82 -11.94
CA ASN A 706 -12.76 28.93 -12.89
C ASN A 706 -12.33 30.22 -12.20
N ILE A 707 -12.80 30.49 -10.98
CA ILE A 707 -12.40 31.65 -10.18
C ILE A 707 -10.93 31.54 -9.82
N PHE A 708 -10.46 30.41 -9.29
CA PHE A 708 -9.03 30.26 -8.96
C PHE A 708 -8.14 30.49 -10.18
N LYS A 709 -8.53 29.99 -11.36
CA LYS A 709 -7.81 30.25 -12.61
C LYS A 709 -7.83 31.73 -13.01
N ALA A 710 -8.97 32.40 -12.87
CA ALA A 710 -9.10 33.82 -13.17
C ALA A 710 -8.28 34.69 -12.21
N LEU A 711 -8.30 34.40 -10.91
CA LEU A 711 -7.53 35.12 -9.90
C LEU A 711 -6.02 34.87 -10.05
N ALA A 712 -5.61 33.66 -10.44
CA ALA A 712 -4.22 33.35 -10.77
C ALA A 712 -3.71 34.17 -11.98
N VAL A 713 -4.57 34.40 -12.98
CA VAL A 713 -4.23 35.28 -14.13
C VAL A 713 -4.06 36.74 -13.70
N LEU A 714 -4.82 37.20 -12.70
CA LEU A 714 -4.75 38.55 -12.17
C LEU A 714 -3.62 38.78 -11.16
N ASP A 715 -2.84 37.75 -10.83
CA ASP A 715 -1.78 37.81 -9.82
C ASP A 715 -2.28 38.32 -8.45
N ILE A 716 -3.50 37.93 -8.08
CA ILE A 716 -4.11 38.32 -6.81
C ILE A 716 -3.49 37.51 -5.68
N GLN A 717 -2.93 38.21 -4.70
CA GLN A 717 -2.21 37.63 -3.57
C GLN A 717 -3.05 37.57 -2.28
N ASN A 718 -4.28 38.12 -2.27
CA ASN A 718 -5.20 38.07 -1.13
C ASN A 718 -6.67 38.22 -1.59
N PHE A 719 -7.56 37.36 -1.09
CA PHE A 719 -9.01 37.39 -1.33
C PHE A 719 -9.72 38.59 -0.66
N ASP A 720 -9.17 39.16 0.41
CA ASP A 720 -9.75 40.30 1.13
C ASP A 720 -9.70 41.63 0.35
N SER A 721 -8.86 41.70 -0.70
CA SER A 721 -8.56 42.93 -1.43
C SER A 721 -8.63 42.75 -2.95
N ILE A 722 -9.61 41.99 -3.45
CA ILE A 722 -9.85 41.86 -4.89
C ILE A 722 -10.37 43.21 -5.41
N SER A 723 -9.50 43.96 -6.12
CA SER A 723 -9.84 45.19 -6.83
C SER A 723 -9.72 44.94 -8.33
N PHE A 724 -10.78 45.27 -9.08
CA PHE A 724 -10.80 45.19 -10.55
C PHE A 724 -10.53 46.57 -11.17
N ASP A 725 -9.45 47.24 -10.80
CA ASP A 725 -9.11 48.56 -11.37
C ASP A 725 -8.24 48.45 -12.65
N ALA A 726 -7.82 49.58 -13.23
CA ALA A 726 -7.03 49.61 -14.46
C ALA A 726 -5.71 48.80 -14.37
N THR A 727 -5.21 48.48 -13.17
CA THR A 727 -4.01 47.65 -13.02
C THR A 727 -4.18 46.22 -13.50
N ILE A 728 -5.42 45.71 -13.58
CA ILE A 728 -5.70 44.37 -14.13
C ILE A 728 -5.30 44.26 -15.60
N ILE A 729 -5.23 45.37 -16.34
CA ILE A 729 -4.85 45.34 -17.76
C ILE A 729 -3.40 44.86 -17.91
N ASN A 730 -2.50 45.31 -17.03
CA ASN A 730 -1.08 44.99 -17.11
C ASN A 730 -0.81 43.49 -16.86
N THR A 731 -1.62 42.83 -16.03
CA THR A 731 -1.45 41.37 -15.76
C THR A 731 -1.86 40.51 -16.96
N LEU A 732 -2.67 41.06 -17.86
CA LEU A 732 -3.15 40.42 -19.08
C LEU A 732 -2.21 40.57 -20.28
N GLU A 733 -1.09 41.27 -20.14
CA GLU A 733 -0.12 41.46 -21.22
C GLU A 733 0.44 40.13 -21.75
N ASN A 734 0.72 40.10 -23.05
CA ASN A 734 1.45 39.01 -23.69
C ASN A 734 2.95 39.05 -23.33
N SER A 735 3.71 38.02 -23.72
CA SER A 735 5.15 37.95 -23.40
C SER A 735 6.00 39.09 -23.97
N THR A 736 5.53 39.75 -25.04
CA THR A 736 6.23 40.84 -25.73
C THR A 736 5.83 42.23 -25.21
N HIS A 737 4.84 42.31 -24.33
CA HIS A 737 4.31 43.54 -23.73
C HIS A 737 3.87 44.56 -24.81
N ASP A 738 3.33 44.07 -25.93
CA ASP A 738 2.88 44.87 -27.07
C ASP A 738 1.38 44.70 -27.40
N ASP A 739 0.71 43.68 -26.84
CA ASP A 739 -0.75 43.48 -26.85
C ASP A 739 -1.15 42.67 -25.61
N LEU A 740 -2.44 42.59 -25.34
CA LEU A 740 -2.99 41.68 -24.34
C LEU A 740 -3.08 40.25 -24.88
N ASP A 741 -2.81 39.28 -24.00
CA ASP A 741 -2.89 37.86 -24.30
C ASP A 741 -4.36 37.39 -24.30
N ASN A 742 -4.86 37.03 -25.49
CA ASN A 742 -6.21 36.49 -25.64
C ASN A 742 -6.46 35.23 -24.80
N ALA A 743 -5.45 34.40 -24.56
CA ALA A 743 -5.60 33.21 -23.72
C ALA A 743 -5.81 33.59 -22.24
N LYS A 744 -5.11 34.61 -21.75
CA LYS A 744 -5.33 35.16 -20.40
C LYS A 744 -6.71 35.78 -20.28
N ILE A 745 -7.14 36.60 -21.25
CA ILE A 745 -8.49 37.19 -21.28
C ILE A 745 -9.57 36.09 -21.29
N ASN A 746 -9.42 35.06 -22.13
CA ASN A 746 -10.36 33.95 -22.18
C ASN A 746 -10.41 33.15 -20.87
N THR A 747 -9.27 33.03 -20.17
CA THR A 747 -9.20 32.37 -18.86
C THR A 747 -9.89 33.21 -17.79
N LEU A 748 -9.59 34.52 -17.74
CA LEU A 748 -10.23 35.49 -16.84
C LEU A 748 -11.76 35.47 -16.99
N LEU A 749 -12.24 35.62 -18.23
CA LEU A 749 -13.66 35.62 -18.56
C LEU A 749 -14.26 34.21 -18.63
N GLY A 750 -13.48 33.18 -18.36
CA GLY A 750 -13.94 31.80 -18.23
C GLY A 750 -14.85 31.62 -17.01
N SER A 751 -14.53 32.32 -15.92
CA SER A 751 -15.39 32.44 -14.72
C SER A 751 -16.60 33.30 -15.03
N SER A 752 -17.79 32.78 -14.71
CA SER A 752 -19.04 33.52 -14.83
C SER A 752 -19.16 34.62 -13.78
N ILE A 753 -18.61 34.41 -12.58
CA ILE A 753 -18.54 35.43 -11.50
C ILE A 753 -17.66 36.60 -11.94
N VAL A 754 -16.47 36.33 -12.46
CA VAL A 754 -15.55 37.38 -12.97
C VAL A 754 -16.14 38.07 -14.19
N HIS A 755 -16.73 37.31 -15.13
CA HIS A 755 -17.39 37.89 -16.31
C HIS A 755 -18.55 38.82 -15.92
N ALA A 756 -19.38 38.43 -14.95
CA ALA A 756 -20.46 39.27 -14.45
C ALA A 756 -19.93 40.52 -13.75
N THR A 757 -18.91 40.37 -12.90
CA THR A 757 -18.28 41.48 -12.16
C THR A 757 -17.64 42.51 -13.11
N VAL A 758 -16.89 42.07 -14.12
CA VAL A 758 -16.30 42.98 -15.13
C VAL A 758 -17.38 43.59 -16.04
N SER A 759 -18.46 42.85 -16.34
CA SER A 759 -19.59 43.42 -17.09
C SER A 759 -20.26 44.54 -16.32
N ASP A 760 -20.53 44.33 -15.02
CA ASP A 760 -21.14 45.32 -14.13
C ASP A 760 -20.28 46.59 -14.04
N MET A 761 -18.97 46.42 -13.87
CA MET A 761 -18.00 47.53 -13.91
C MET A 761 -18.05 48.33 -15.21
N ILE A 762 -18.01 47.67 -16.37
CA ILE A 762 -18.07 48.38 -17.66
C ILE A 762 -19.43 49.06 -17.82
N LEU A 763 -20.51 48.42 -17.36
CA LEU A 763 -21.86 49.00 -17.38
C LEU A 763 -22.00 50.23 -16.47
N ASP A 764 -21.28 50.30 -15.36
CA ASP A 764 -21.24 51.47 -14.49
C ASP A 764 -20.55 52.67 -15.14
N LEU A 765 -19.63 52.42 -16.10
CA LEU A 765 -19.01 53.46 -16.92
C LEU A 765 -19.95 54.02 -18.01
N ASP A 766 -21.17 53.50 -18.16
CA ASP A 766 -22.16 54.04 -19.10
C ASP A 766 -22.50 55.50 -18.76
N GLU A 767 -22.52 56.39 -19.74
CA GLU A 767 -22.93 57.79 -19.58
C GLU A 767 -24.31 57.94 -18.93
N THR A 768 -25.22 56.98 -19.16
CA THR A 768 -26.55 56.97 -18.52
C THR A 768 -26.51 56.73 -17.02
N ASN A 769 -25.41 56.13 -16.52
CA ASN A 769 -25.12 55.92 -15.11
C ASN A 769 -24.17 56.99 -14.52
N GLY A 770 -23.75 57.96 -15.34
CA GLY A 770 -22.83 59.04 -14.94
C GLY A 770 -21.36 58.76 -15.24
N GLY A 771 -21.05 57.70 -15.99
CA GLY A 771 -19.72 57.40 -16.50
C GLY A 771 -19.37 58.14 -17.81
N VAL A 772 -18.35 57.64 -18.51
CA VAL A 772 -17.72 58.29 -19.68
C VAL A 772 -17.89 57.53 -21.00
N LEU A 773 -18.51 56.33 -20.98
CA LEU A 773 -18.63 55.46 -22.14
C LEU A 773 -20.07 55.39 -22.66
N THR A 774 -20.23 55.33 -23.97
CA THR A 774 -21.50 54.97 -24.61
C THR A 774 -21.52 53.47 -24.87
N ILE A 775 -22.42 52.73 -24.19
CA ILE A 775 -22.51 51.27 -24.32
C ILE A 775 -23.66 50.88 -25.26
N PRO A 776 -23.38 50.47 -26.51
CA PRO A 776 -24.42 50.10 -27.44
C PRO A 776 -24.98 48.70 -27.12
N THR A 777 -26.19 48.42 -27.59
CA THR A 777 -26.75 47.06 -27.55
C THR A 777 -26.17 46.18 -28.66
N LEU A 778 -25.91 46.78 -29.83
CA LEU A 778 -25.37 46.12 -31.02
C LEU A 778 -24.15 46.89 -31.53
N ASP A 779 -23.19 46.19 -32.12
CA ASP A 779 -22.08 46.83 -32.84
C ASP A 779 -22.58 47.46 -34.17
N SER A 780 -21.68 48.11 -34.91
CA SER A 780 -21.97 48.73 -36.20
C SER A 780 -22.34 47.73 -37.32
N LEU A 781 -22.09 46.43 -37.12
CA LEU A 781 -22.45 45.34 -38.04
C LEU A 781 -23.72 44.58 -37.62
N GLY A 782 -24.27 44.90 -36.44
CA GLY A 782 -25.48 44.29 -35.87
C GLY A 782 -25.23 43.10 -34.94
N SER A 783 -23.99 42.82 -34.53
CA SER A 783 -23.67 41.79 -33.53
C SER A 783 -23.98 42.26 -32.12
N GLN A 784 -24.31 41.34 -31.21
CA GLN A 784 -24.70 41.67 -29.85
C GLN A 784 -23.51 42.07 -28.98
N VAL A 785 -23.59 43.27 -28.39
CA VAL A 785 -22.59 43.82 -27.45
C VAL A 785 -23.07 43.66 -26.01
N LYS A 786 -24.27 44.18 -25.72
CA LYS A 786 -24.92 44.11 -24.40
C LYS A 786 -26.13 43.19 -24.48
N TYR A 787 -26.28 42.29 -23.51
CA TYR A 787 -27.41 41.36 -23.43
C TYR A 787 -27.92 41.19 -22.01
N TYR A 788 -29.19 40.85 -21.87
CA TYR A 788 -29.79 40.50 -20.58
C TYR A 788 -29.75 38.98 -20.41
N ASP A 789 -29.02 38.52 -19.40
CA ASP A 789 -29.04 37.12 -19.00
C ASP A 789 -30.26 36.86 -18.12
N ALA A 790 -31.33 36.37 -18.75
CA ALA A 790 -32.58 36.08 -18.07
C ALA A 790 -32.48 34.97 -17.02
N ALA A 791 -31.45 34.10 -17.08
CA ALA A 791 -31.27 33.04 -16.09
C ALA A 791 -30.76 33.60 -14.76
N ASN A 792 -29.96 34.66 -14.80
CA ASN A 792 -29.31 35.28 -13.64
C ASN A 792 -29.89 36.66 -13.29
N SER A 793 -30.79 37.19 -14.12
CA SER A 793 -31.33 38.56 -14.00
C SER A 793 -30.28 39.67 -14.04
N LEU A 794 -29.21 39.47 -14.82
CA LEU A 794 -28.08 40.40 -14.94
C LEU A 794 -27.96 40.96 -16.37
N ASN A 795 -27.50 42.21 -16.48
CA ASN A 795 -27.02 42.74 -17.76
C ASN A 795 -25.55 42.36 -17.93
N MET A 796 -25.21 41.85 -19.10
CA MET A 796 -23.88 41.31 -19.41
C MET A 796 -23.35 41.98 -20.67
N ILE A 797 -22.03 42.18 -20.72
CA ILE A 797 -21.31 42.54 -21.95
C ILE A 797 -20.75 41.25 -22.55
N SER A 798 -20.76 41.11 -23.88
CA SER A 798 -20.20 39.92 -24.52
C SER A 798 -18.71 39.76 -24.19
N LYS A 799 -18.23 38.53 -23.99
CA LYS A 799 -16.82 38.28 -23.63
C LYS A 799 -15.84 38.86 -24.66
N THR A 800 -16.19 38.78 -25.95
CA THR A 800 -15.43 39.37 -27.03
C THR A 800 -15.32 40.89 -26.88
N GLU A 801 -16.44 41.56 -26.59
CA GLU A 801 -16.42 43.01 -26.42
C GLU A 801 -15.63 43.43 -25.17
N ILE A 802 -15.74 42.73 -24.04
CA ILE A 802 -14.90 43.00 -22.87
C ILE A 802 -13.42 42.91 -23.24
N GLY A 803 -13.03 41.85 -23.97
CA GLY A 803 -11.66 41.72 -24.47
C GLY A 803 -11.23 42.90 -25.35
N ASN A 804 -12.10 43.36 -26.26
CA ASN A 804 -11.82 44.50 -27.12
C ASN A 804 -11.73 45.82 -26.32
N VAL A 805 -12.58 46.03 -25.31
CA VAL A 805 -12.50 47.18 -24.40
C VAL A 805 -11.17 47.17 -23.67
N LEU A 806 -10.77 46.04 -23.05
CA LEU A 806 -9.49 45.95 -22.33
C LEU A 806 -8.30 46.25 -23.26
N LYS A 807 -8.32 45.75 -24.50
CA LYS A 807 -7.29 46.04 -25.51
C LYS A 807 -7.27 47.50 -25.94
N ALA A 808 -8.43 48.10 -26.13
CA ALA A 808 -8.56 49.52 -26.43
C ALA A 808 -7.95 50.37 -25.30
N LEU A 809 -8.31 50.09 -24.04
CA LEU A 809 -7.79 50.77 -22.86
C LEU A 809 -6.27 50.56 -22.67
N TYR A 810 -5.75 49.37 -22.99
CA TYR A 810 -4.31 49.11 -23.01
C TYR A 810 -3.59 49.96 -24.06
N GLY A 811 -4.12 50.03 -25.29
CA GLY A 811 -3.51 50.79 -26.39
C GLY A 811 -3.33 52.28 -26.08
N ILE A 812 -4.22 52.85 -25.27
CA ILE A 812 -4.14 54.25 -24.83
C ILE A 812 -3.58 54.43 -23.41
N ASN A 813 -3.01 53.37 -22.82
CA ASN A 813 -2.31 53.38 -21.53
C ASN A 813 -3.14 54.01 -20.40
N ILE A 814 -4.40 53.57 -20.26
CA ILE A 814 -5.28 54.02 -19.18
C ILE A 814 -4.75 53.56 -17.83
N THR A 815 -4.74 54.48 -16.88
CA THR A 815 -4.34 54.23 -15.48
C THR A 815 -5.51 54.32 -14.50
N ASP A 816 -6.68 54.76 -14.98
CA ASP A 816 -7.91 54.96 -14.21
C ASP A 816 -9.13 54.82 -15.13
N PHE A 817 -10.04 53.89 -14.82
CA PHE A 817 -11.23 53.63 -15.63
C PHE A 817 -12.25 54.78 -15.58
N ASP A 818 -12.24 55.60 -14.53
CA ASP A 818 -13.15 56.74 -14.41
C ASP A 818 -12.69 57.97 -15.22
N ASN A 819 -11.46 57.94 -15.76
CA ASN A 819 -10.85 59.07 -16.45
C ASN A 819 -10.23 58.66 -17.80
N ILE A 820 -11.10 58.33 -18.76
CA ILE A 820 -10.73 57.98 -20.14
C ILE A 820 -10.87 59.24 -21.02
N ASP A 821 -9.74 59.81 -21.47
CA ASP A 821 -9.73 60.96 -22.37
C ASP A 821 -9.75 60.50 -23.85
N LEU A 822 -10.96 60.47 -24.42
CA LEU A 822 -11.19 60.17 -25.85
C LEU A 822 -11.39 61.45 -26.69
N GLU A 823 -10.98 62.62 -26.20
CA GLU A 823 -11.06 63.88 -26.94
C GLU A 823 -9.70 64.36 -27.50
N ASP A 824 -8.58 63.69 -27.15
CA ASP A 824 -7.25 64.01 -27.69
C ASP A 824 -7.06 63.39 -29.10
N THR A 825 -6.95 64.23 -30.15
CA THR A 825 -6.78 63.71 -31.52
C THR A 825 -5.47 62.99 -31.75
N SER A 826 -4.40 63.34 -31.02
CA SER A 826 -3.11 62.66 -31.17
C SER A 826 -3.24 61.23 -30.66
N LEU A 827 -3.84 61.07 -29.47
CA LEU A 827 -4.09 59.77 -28.85
C LEU A 827 -5.03 58.92 -29.70
N LEU A 828 -6.11 59.52 -30.22
CA LEU A 828 -7.06 58.85 -31.11
C LEU A 828 -6.42 58.44 -32.44
N THR A 829 -5.66 59.32 -33.11
CA THR A 829 -5.06 59.04 -34.42
C THR A 829 -4.02 57.93 -34.34
N ASP A 830 -3.19 57.94 -33.30
CA ASP A 830 -2.14 56.92 -33.12
C ASP A 830 -2.71 55.52 -32.81
N ASN A 831 -3.94 55.44 -32.28
CA ASN A 831 -4.54 54.19 -31.79
C ASN A 831 -5.91 53.83 -32.41
N MET A 832 -6.37 54.57 -33.41
CA MET A 832 -7.76 54.49 -33.91
C MET A 832 -8.15 53.08 -34.32
N ASP A 833 -7.25 52.36 -35.02
CA ASP A 833 -7.50 51.02 -35.52
C ASP A 833 -7.87 50.03 -34.40
N VAL A 834 -7.22 50.14 -33.24
CA VAL A 834 -7.43 49.29 -32.06
C VAL A 834 -8.63 49.79 -31.25
N LEU A 835 -8.79 51.11 -31.11
CA LEU A 835 -9.87 51.71 -30.33
C LEU A 835 -11.24 51.33 -30.90
N VAL A 836 -11.42 51.39 -32.22
CA VAL A 836 -12.72 51.12 -32.85
C VAL A 836 -12.99 49.64 -33.12
N ASP A 837 -12.08 48.75 -32.74
CA ASP A 837 -12.38 47.31 -32.66
C ASP A 837 -13.32 47.00 -31.47
N SER A 838 -13.33 47.85 -30.43
CA SER A 838 -14.38 47.85 -29.41
C SER A 838 -15.58 48.61 -29.90
N ALA A 839 -16.76 47.97 -29.89
CA ALA A 839 -18.01 48.64 -30.22
C ALA A 839 -18.39 49.73 -29.20
N ILE A 840 -18.02 49.56 -27.93
CA ILE A 840 -18.23 50.56 -26.87
C ILE A 840 -17.38 51.81 -27.12
N ILE A 841 -16.08 51.65 -27.39
CA ILE A 841 -15.21 52.79 -27.71
C ILE A 841 -15.58 53.41 -29.06
N HIS A 842 -15.91 52.59 -30.07
CA HIS A 842 -16.39 53.07 -31.37
C HIS A 842 -17.66 53.92 -31.25
N ALA A 843 -18.63 53.48 -30.44
CA ALA A 843 -19.85 54.24 -30.17
C ALA A 843 -19.54 55.56 -29.44
N THR A 844 -18.64 55.51 -28.45
CA THR A 844 -18.24 56.68 -27.65
C THR A 844 -17.57 57.74 -28.53
N VAL A 845 -16.57 57.36 -29.34
CA VAL A 845 -15.90 58.27 -30.27
C VAL A 845 -16.88 58.79 -31.34
N SER A 846 -17.74 57.93 -31.89
CA SER A 846 -18.79 58.37 -32.84
C SER A 846 -19.70 59.43 -32.22
N LYS A 847 -20.11 59.23 -30.97
CA LYS A 847 -20.97 60.17 -30.24
C LYS A 847 -20.27 61.50 -30.00
N ILE A 848 -19.01 61.50 -29.55
CA ILE A 848 -18.21 62.73 -29.39
C ILE A 848 -18.22 63.54 -30.70
N MET A 849 -17.98 62.89 -31.83
CA MET A 849 -17.98 63.54 -33.15
C MET A 849 -19.37 64.05 -33.57
N ILE A 850 -20.42 63.25 -33.34
CA ILE A 850 -21.80 63.61 -33.69
C ILE A 850 -22.30 64.78 -32.82
N ASP A 851 -21.92 64.83 -31.54
CA ASP A 851 -22.36 65.88 -30.62
C ASP A 851 -21.71 67.25 -30.94
N ILE A 852 -20.65 67.28 -31.75
CA ILE A 852 -20.07 68.50 -32.34
C ILE A 852 -20.91 69.04 -33.52
N SER A 853 -21.94 68.30 -33.96
CA SER A 853 -22.85 68.70 -35.05
C SER A 853 -23.51 70.05 -34.78
N GLY A 854 -23.38 70.97 -35.75
CA GLY A 854 -23.75 72.39 -35.62
C GLY A 854 -22.67 73.33 -36.12
N THR A 855 -21.40 72.89 -36.06
CA THR A 855 -20.25 73.61 -36.63
C THR A 855 -19.73 72.96 -37.91
N ILE A 856 -19.98 71.65 -38.08
CA ILE A 856 -19.49 70.82 -39.20
C ILE A 856 -20.65 70.09 -39.86
N GLU A 857 -20.50 69.73 -41.12
CA GLU A 857 -21.50 68.98 -41.90
C GLU A 857 -21.18 67.48 -41.79
N ILE A 858 -22.04 66.72 -41.11
CA ILE A 858 -21.92 65.26 -41.01
C ILE A 858 -22.89 64.62 -42.01
N PRO A 859 -22.40 64.07 -43.13
CA PRO A 859 -23.24 63.49 -44.17
C PRO A 859 -23.73 62.09 -43.79
N GLU A 860 -24.90 61.68 -44.31
CA GLU A 860 -25.33 60.26 -44.23
C GLU A 860 -24.48 59.36 -45.14
N LYS A 861 -24.07 59.89 -46.30
CA LYS A 861 -23.38 59.18 -47.37
C LYS A 861 -22.17 59.97 -47.86
N SER A 862 -21.07 59.29 -48.13
CA SER A 862 -19.88 59.91 -48.75
C SER A 862 -20.11 60.34 -50.19
N TYR A 863 -19.16 61.09 -50.76
CA TYR A 863 -19.12 61.44 -52.18
C TYR A 863 -19.25 60.21 -53.11
N ASP A 864 -18.66 59.07 -52.74
CA ASP A 864 -18.75 57.79 -53.47
C ASP A 864 -19.98 56.94 -53.08
N ASN A 865 -20.93 57.55 -52.36
CA ASN A 865 -22.20 56.95 -51.94
C ASN A 865 -22.06 55.77 -50.95
N GLN A 866 -20.97 55.72 -50.19
CA GLN A 866 -20.79 54.78 -49.07
C GLN A 866 -21.46 55.31 -47.79
N ASP A 867 -21.86 54.43 -46.89
CA ASP A 867 -22.43 54.81 -45.59
C ASP A 867 -21.38 55.48 -44.70
N VAL A 868 -21.70 56.69 -44.24
CA VAL A 868 -20.92 57.42 -43.24
C VAL A 868 -21.56 57.24 -41.87
N LEU A 869 -22.87 57.44 -41.78
CA LEU A 869 -23.63 57.18 -40.56
C LEU A 869 -24.31 55.80 -40.63
N ILE A 870 -24.03 54.96 -39.62
CA ILE A 870 -24.59 53.62 -39.49
C ILE A 870 -25.48 53.61 -38.24
N VAL A 871 -26.78 53.46 -38.42
CA VAL A 871 -27.73 53.31 -37.30
C VAL A 871 -27.89 51.83 -36.98
N SER A 872 -27.43 51.40 -35.80
CA SER A 872 -27.54 50.03 -35.30
C SER A 872 -28.24 50.03 -33.94
N GLY A 873 -29.47 49.51 -33.91
CA GLY A 873 -30.33 49.59 -32.72
C GLY A 873 -30.69 51.04 -32.38
N SER A 874 -30.35 51.49 -31.17
CA SER A 874 -30.53 52.88 -30.71
C SER A 874 -29.28 53.74 -30.86
N THR A 875 -28.17 53.18 -31.35
CA THR A 875 -26.88 53.86 -31.44
C THR A 875 -26.58 54.22 -32.89
N THR A 876 -26.07 55.44 -33.10
CA THR A 876 -25.56 55.90 -34.39
C THR A 876 -24.04 55.89 -34.34
N PHE A 877 -23.43 55.16 -35.26
CA PHE A 877 -21.99 55.09 -35.44
C PHE A 877 -21.58 55.93 -36.65
N ILE A 878 -20.38 56.50 -36.60
CA ILE A 878 -19.65 56.90 -37.81
C ILE A 878 -18.90 55.66 -38.30
N SER A 879 -18.88 55.37 -39.59
CA SER A 879 -18.18 54.18 -40.11
C SER A 879 -16.70 54.18 -39.72
N LYS A 880 -16.12 52.99 -39.48
CA LYS A 880 -14.71 52.84 -39.05
C LYS A 880 -13.75 53.60 -39.98
N ASP A 881 -13.90 53.38 -41.28
CA ASP A 881 -13.07 54.04 -42.29
C ASP A 881 -13.22 55.57 -42.26
N GLU A 882 -14.42 56.09 -42.02
CA GLU A 882 -14.64 57.53 -41.92
C GLU A 882 -14.04 58.12 -40.65
N LEU A 883 -14.09 57.44 -39.50
CA LEU A 883 -13.43 57.93 -38.28
C LEU A 883 -11.92 58.02 -38.45
N ILE A 884 -11.31 57.01 -39.10
CA ILE A 884 -9.87 57.04 -39.43
C ILE A 884 -9.57 58.21 -40.34
N ASN A 885 -10.30 58.36 -41.45
CA ASN A 885 -10.11 59.46 -42.39
C ASN A 885 -10.35 60.83 -41.74
N LEU A 886 -11.34 60.96 -40.86
CA LEU A 886 -11.64 62.18 -40.13
C LEU A 886 -10.47 62.56 -39.22
N MET A 887 -9.95 61.63 -38.42
CA MET A 887 -8.81 61.93 -37.53
C MET A 887 -7.57 62.31 -38.34
N ASP A 888 -7.32 61.58 -39.43
CA ASP A 888 -6.26 61.86 -40.38
C ASP A 888 -6.37 63.27 -40.99
N ALA A 889 -7.59 63.71 -41.29
CA ALA A 889 -7.86 65.05 -41.79
C ALA A 889 -7.68 66.13 -40.70
N LEU A 890 -8.15 65.87 -39.47
CA LEU A 890 -7.98 66.79 -38.34
C LEU A 890 -6.50 66.99 -37.97
N ASP A 891 -5.69 65.94 -38.01
CA ASP A 891 -4.23 66.01 -37.80
C ASP A 891 -3.56 66.90 -38.86
N VAL A 892 -3.91 66.73 -40.15
CA VAL A 892 -3.40 67.59 -41.23
C VAL A 892 -3.78 69.06 -41.04
N LEU A 893 -4.99 69.31 -40.53
CA LEU A 893 -5.50 70.64 -40.22
C LEU A 893 -4.92 71.22 -38.90
N GLY A 894 -4.13 70.44 -38.15
CA GLY A 894 -3.54 70.86 -36.88
C GLY A 894 -4.57 70.98 -35.74
N ILE A 895 -5.71 70.31 -35.86
CA ILE A 895 -6.77 70.29 -34.86
C ILE A 895 -6.44 69.17 -33.86
N THR A 896 -6.11 69.57 -32.63
CA THR A 896 -5.64 68.69 -31.55
C THR A 896 -6.75 68.15 -30.64
N ASN A 897 -7.95 68.72 -30.73
CA ASN A 897 -9.15 68.23 -30.05
C ASN A 897 -10.34 68.38 -31.03
N PRO A 898 -11.12 67.32 -31.31
CA PRO A 898 -12.22 67.36 -32.27
C PRO A 898 -13.28 68.40 -31.94
N SER A 899 -13.52 68.69 -30.65
CA SER A 899 -14.47 69.71 -30.18
C SER A 899 -14.07 71.12 -30.58
N ASN A 900 -12.80 71.34 -30.95
CA ASN A 900 -12.31 72.60 -31.51
C ASN A 900 -12.48 72.71 -33.04
N PHE A 901 -13.03 71.68 -33.70
CA PHE A 901 -13.22 71.73 -35.13
C PHE A 901 -14.28 72.78 -35.50
N THR A 902 -13.87 73.79 -36.27
CA THR A 902 -14.75 74.86 -36.74
C THR A 902 -14.89 74.88 -38.26
N SER A 903 -15.91 75.57 -38.79
CA SER A 903 -16.12 75.72 -40.23
C SER A 903 -15.10 76.64 -40.93
N GLY A 904 -14.18 77.26 -40.19
CA GLY A 904 -13.09 78.07 -40.74
C GLY A 904 -11.90 77.18 -41.08
N PHE A 905 -11.51 77.16 -42.36
CA PHE A 905 -10.39 76.34 -42.85
C PHE A 905 -9.20 77.23 -43.19
N ASP A 906 -8.07 77.03 -42.52
CA ASP A 906 -6.80 77.54 -43.02
C ASP A 906 -6.34 76.65 -44.19
N LEU A 907 -6.73 77.02 -45.41
CA LEU A 907 -6.36 76.25 -46.61
C LEU A 907 -4.85 76.30 -46.91
N SER A 908 -4.10 77.21 -46.28
CA SER A 908 -2.65 77.29 -46.49
C SER A 908 -1.90 76.05 -46.01
N VAL A 909 -2.51 75.27 -45.10
CA VAL A 909 -1.96 73.98 -44.64
C VAL A 909 -2.04 72.91 -45.72
N LEU A 910 -2.96 73.04 -46.70
CA LEU A 910 -3.22 72.10 -47.80
C LEU A 910 -2.36 72.42 -49.04
N ASN A 911 -1.08 72.68 -48.82
CA ASN A 911 -0.14 73.15 -49.84
C ASN A 911 0.46 72.05 -50.75
N THR A 912 -0.01 70.81 -50.62
CA THR A 912 0.41 69.69 -51.46
C THR A 912 -0.78 68.79 -51.79
N GLN A 913 -0.75 68.15 -52.95
CA GLN A 913 -1.77 67.17 -53.37
C GLN A 913 -2.00 66.10 -52.30
N ALA A 914 -0.93 65.53 -51.73
CA ALA A 914 -1.05 64.47 -50.73
C ALA A 914 -1.83 64.92 -49.46
N LYS A 915 -1.71 66.18 -49.06
CA LYS A 915 -2.50 66.71 -47.93
C LYS A 915 -3.94 67.01 -48.32
N GLN A 916 -4.16 67.50 -49.53
CA GLN A 916 -5.51 67.71 -50.08
C GLN A 916 -6.25 66.36 -50.19
N ASP A 917 -5.64 65.36 -50.79
CA ASP A 917 -6.18 63.99 -50.90
C ASP A 917 -6.52 63.42 -49.51
N LYS A 918 -5.62 63.57 -48.54
CA LYS A 918 -5.81 63.07 -47.16
C LYS A 918 -6.95 63.78 -46.43
N VAL A 919 -7.15 65.07 -46.65
CA VAL A 919 -8.24 65.84 -46.02
C VAL A 919 -9.58 65.58 -46.71
N LEU A 920 -9.58 65.43 -48.03
CA LEU A 920 -10.78 65.17 -48.83
C LEU A 920 -11.22 63.70 -48.79
N SER A 921 -10.41 62.78 -48.26
CA SER A 921 -10.82 61.38 -48.04
C SER A 921 -11.89 61.25 -46.96
N SER A 922 -11.92 62.16 -45.97
CA SER A 922 -13.00 62.25 -44.99
C SER A 922 -14.23 62.86 -45.63
N ALA A 923 -15.32 62.10 -45.65
CA ALA A 923 -16.61 62.58 -46.13
C ALA A 923 -17.16 63.73 -45.28
N ILE A 924 -16.89 63.76 -43.97
CA ILE A 924 -17.29 64.83 -43.04
C ILE A 924 -16.53 66.13 -43.36
N VAL A 925 -15.20 66.05 -43.53
CA VAL A 925 -14.42 67.24 -43.87
C VAL A 925 -14.70 67.71 -45.29
N HIS A 926 -14.80 66.80 -46.27
CA HIS A 926 -15.17 67.12 -47.65
C HIS A 926 -16.55 67.77 -47.75
N ALA A 927 -17.55 67.27 -47.01
CA ALA A 927 -18.88 67.87 -46.93
C ALA A 927 -18.82 69.27 -46.31
N THR A 928 -18.06 69.45 -45.24
CA THR A 928 -17.92 70.74 -44.54
C THR A 928 -17.20 71.77 -45.42
N VAL A 929 -16.13 71.39 -46.13
CA VAL A 929 -15.44 72.25 -47.11
C VAL A 929 -16.38 72.60 -48.27
N SER A 930 -17.08 71.61 -48.83
CA SER A 930 -18.05 71.82 -49.92
C SER A 930 -19.14 72.81 -49.51
N LYS A 931 -19.73 72.62 -48.32
CA LYS A 931 -20.73 73.54 -47.76
C LYS A 931 -20.17 74.95 -47.62
N THR A 932 -18.96 75.08 -47.04
CA THR A 932 -18.32 76.38 -46.82
C THR A 932 -18.11 77.14 -48.13
N ILE A 933 -17.68 76.45 -49.19
CA ILE A 933 -17.51 77.03 -50.53
C ILE A 933 -18.87 77.40 -51.15
N LEU A 934 -19.88 76.53 -51.04
CA LEU A 934 -21.20 76.74 -51.63
C LEU A 934 -22.00 77.86 -50.92
N ASP A 935 -21.73 78.09 -49.63
CA ASP A 935 -22.33 79.14 -48.81
C ASP A 935 -21.65 80.52 -49.03
N LEU A 936 -20.54 80.59 -49.77
CA LEU A 936 -19.93 81.86 -50.16
C LEU A 936 -20.89 82.69 -51.03
N ASN A 937 -20.73 84.01 -50.96
CA ASN A 937 -21.48 84.89 -51.84
C ASN A 937 -21.14 84.59 -53.32
N PRO A 938 -22.12 84.29 -54.19
CA PRO A 938 -21.88 83.99 -55.61
C PRO A 938 -21.14 85.09 -56.38
N ALA A 939 -21.19 86.35 -55.91
CA ALA A 939 -20.42 87.45 -56.49
C ALA A 939 -18.90 87.32 -56.24
N ILE A 940 -18.52 86.65 -55.15
CA ILE A 940 -17.14 86.40 -54.75
C ILE A 940 -16.62 85.15 -55.45
N LEU A 941 -17.34 84.04 -55.32
CA LEU A 941 -16.99 82.76 -55.94
C LEU A 941 -18.29 82.00 -56.17
N TYR A 942 -18.52 81.58 -57.41
CA TYR A 942 -19.67 80.79 -57.78
C TYR A 942 -19.19 79.45 -58.31
N VAL A 943 -19.66 78.35 -57.69
CA VAL A 943 -19.42 76.99 -58.19
C VAL A 943 -20.51 76.65 -59.21
N PRO A 944 -20.16 76.37 -60.47
CA PRO A 944 -21.13 75.99 -61.49
C PRO A 944 -21.67 74.57 -61.28
N ASP A 945 -22.78 74.24 -61.93
CA ASP A 945 -23.32 72.87 -61.86
C ASP A 945 -22.45 71.87 -62.66
N GLN A 946 -21.82 72.33 -63.74
CA GLN A 946 -20.92 71.52 -64.58
C GLN A 946 -19.78 72.35 -65.18
N SER A 947 -18.66 71.70 -65.49
CA SER A 947 -17.50 72.25 -66.20
C SER A 947 -17.80 72.52 -67.69
N GLU A 948 -16.84 73.11 -68.41
CA GLU A 948 -17.00 73.42 -69.84
C GLU A 948 -17.20 72.19 -70.76
N ASP A 949 -16.83 71.00 -70.30
CA ASP A 949 -17.00 69.74 -71.02
C ASP A 949 -18.26 68.94 -70.60
N GLY A 950 -19.02 69.46 -69.63
CA GLY A 950 -20.25 68.86 -69.12
C GLY A 950 -20.06 67.88 -67.96
N THR A 951 -18.88 67.84 -67.32
CA THR A 951 -18.65 67.07 -66.09
C THR A 951 -19.36 67.75 -64.92
N ALA A 952 -20.16 67.00 -64.15
CA ALA A 952 -20.86 67.54 -62.98
C ALA A 952 -19.87 67.95 -61.89
N LEU A 953 -20.00 69.18 -61.39
CA LEU A 953 -19.14 69.73 -60.34
C LEU A 953 -19.81 69.70 -58.96
N LYS A 954 -21.15 69.66 -58.92
CA LYS A 954 -21.94 69.46 -57.70
C LYS A 954 -22.58 68.08 -57.71
N ILE A 955 -22.42 67.37 -56.61
CA ILE A 955 -22.86 65.99 -56.48
C ILE A 955 -23.66 65.84 -55.18
N ASP A 956 -24.96 65.58 -55.32
CA ASP A 956 -25.86 65.36 -54.19
C ASP A 956 -25.83 63.91 -53.70
N ARG A 957 -25.82 63.73 -52.37
CA ARG A 957 -25.82 62.43 -51.69
C ARG A 957 -26.78 62.45 -50.49
N GLY A 958 -27.31 61.29 -50.12
CA GLY A 958 -28.29 61.14 -49.04
C GLY A 958 -29.74 61.05 -49.54
N THR A 959 -30.68 60.90 -48.60
CA THR A 959 -32.12 60.74 -48.91
C THR A 959 -33.01 61.50 -47.91
N GLY A 960 -34.31 61.64 -48.20
CA GLY A 960 -35.29 61.98 -47.16
C GLY A 960 -35.21 63.38 -46.51
N GLY A 961 -34.50 64.34 -47.11
CA GLY A 961 -34.33 65.70 -46.57
C GLY A 961 -32.96 65.97 -45.96
N ASN A 962 -32.12 64.94 -45.80
CA ASN A 962 -30.72 65.02 -45.38
C ASN A 962 -29.80 64.86 -46.60
N VAL A 963 -29.95 65.76 -47.58
CA VAL A 963 -29.12 65.73 -48.80
C VAL A 963 -27.91 66.63 -48.60
N THR A 964 -26.71 66.05 -48.71
CA THR A 964 -25.44 66.78 -48.70
C THR A 964 -24.97 67.00 -50.13
N THR A 965 -24.68 68.25 -50.49
CA THR A 965 -24.10 68.61 -51.79
C THR A 965 -22.58 68.70 -51.67
N TYR A 966 -21.88 67.84 -52.41
CA TYR A 966 -20.42 67.84 -52.51
C TYR A 966 -19.96 68.63 -53.73
N VAL A 967 -18.84 69.34 -53.61
CA VAL A 967 -18.08 69.84 -54.76
C VAL A 967 -17.09 68.75 -55.18
N LEU A 968 -16.95 68.52 -56.49
CA LEU A 968 -16.05 67.52 -57.07
C LEU A 968 -14.62 67.67 -56.50
N PRO A 969 -13.95 66.60 -55.98
CA PRO A 969 -12.63 66.73 -55.34
C PRO A 969 -11.59 67.44 -56.20
N SER A 970 -11.50 67.10 -57.50
CA SER A 970 -10.57 67.75 -58.42
C SER A 970 -10.85 69.25 -58.64
N GLU A 971 -12.10 69.69 -58.48
CA GLU A 971 -12.45 71.13 -58.54
C GLU A 971 -12.01 71.83 -57.24
N LEU A 972 -12.23 71.20 -56.08
CA LEU A 972 -11.76 71.74 -54.79
C LEU A 972 -10.23 71.84 -54.75
N GLU A 973 -9.52 70.80 -55.18
CA GLU A 973 -8.05 70.78 -55.30
C GLU A 973 -7.57 71.92 -56.21
N ALA A 974 -8.17 72.07 -57.40
CA ALA A 974 -7.83 73.16 -58.32
C ALA A 974 -8.08 74.55 -57.71
N MET A 975 -9.15 74.72 -56.92
CA MET A 975 -9.43 75.97 -56.20
C MET A 975 -8.41 76.23 -55.08
N ILE A 976 -8.08 75.21 -54.29
CA ILE A 976 -7.10 75.28 -53.19
C ILE A 976 -5.71 75.63 -53.74
N ASP A 977 -5.29 75.00 -54.84
CA ASP A 977 -4.01 75.29 -55.49
C ASP A 977 -3.91 76.76 -55.94
N VAL A 978 -4.99 77.28 -56.52
CA VAL A 978 -5.04 78.70 -56.88
C VAL A 978 -4.96 79.59 -55.65
N PHE A 979 -5.73 79.29 -54.59
CA PHE A 979 -5.71 80.10 -53.36
C PHE A 979 -4.34 80.08 -52.70
N ASN A 980 -3.68 78.94 -52.65
CA ASN A 980 -2.31 78.81 -52.11
C ASN A 980 -1.29 79.64 -52.89
N VAL A 981 -1.32 79.59 -54.23
CA VAL A 981 -0.41 80.38 -55.07
C VAL A 981 -0.67 81.88 -54.95
N LEU A 982 -1.93 82.27 -54.78
CA LEU A 982 -2.33 83.67 -54.60
C LEU A 982 -2.21 84.16 -53.14
N GLY A 983 -1.86 83.28 -52.19
CA GLY A 983 -1.81 83.59 -50.76
C GLY A 983 -3.16 84.04 -50.20
N LEU A 984 -4.26 83.51 -50.75
CA LEU A 984 -5.63 83.81 -50.35
C LEU A 984 -6.11 82.79 -49.34
N ASP A 985 -6.82 83.29 -48.33
CA ASP A 985 -7.57 82.49 -47.37
C ASP A 985 -9.08 82.63 -47.64
N LEU A 986 -9.88 81.61 -47.32
CA LEU A 986 -11.34 81.59 -47.56
C LEU A 986 -12.04 82.76 -46.87
N ASP A 987 -11.59 83.10 -45.66
CA ASP A 987 -12.12 84.22 -44.88
C ASP A 987 -11.71 85.59 -45.45
N GLN A 988 -10.78 85.62 -46.42
CA GLN A 988 -10.24 86.83 -47.05
C GLN A 988 -10.65 87.00 -48.52
N LEU A 989 -11.55 86.18 -49.07
CA LEU A 989 -11.91 86.22 -50.51
C LEU A 989 -12.56 87.54 -51.02
N ASN A 990 -12.67 88.57 -50.17
CA ASN A 990 -13.09 89.92 -50.56
C ASN A 990 -11.95 90.74 -51.24
N VAL A 991 -10.78 90.16 -51.49
CA VAL A 991 -9.68 90.83 -52.22
C VAL A 991 -9.93 90.76 -53.72
N SER A 992 -10.00 91.91 -54.38
CA SER A 992 -10.03 91.98 -55.84
C SER A 992 -8.71 91.45 -56.42
N PHE A 993 -8.76 90.43 -57.28
CA PHE A 993 -7.60 90.00 -58.08
C PHE A 993 -6.95 91.21 -58.76
N THR A 994 -5.64 91.38 -58.60
CA THR A 994 -4.95 92.32 -59.49
C THR A 994 -4.89 91.70 -60.88
N THR A 995 -4.84 92.53 -61.91
CA THR A 995 -4.63 92.03 -63.27
C THR A 995 -3.29 91.29 -63.40
N SER A 996 -2.27 91.60 -62.59
CA SER A 996 -1.00 90.86 -62.57
C SER A 996 -1.19 89.44 -62.05
N ASP A 997 -1.84 89.27 -60.91
CA ASP A 997 -2.05 87.97 -60.27
C ASP A 997 -2.81 87.00 -61.19
N LEU A 998 -3.80 87.54 -61.91
CA LEU A 998 -4.59 86.81 -62.91
C LEU A 998 -3.75 86.39 -64.12
N LEU A 999 -2.86 87.26 -64.60
CA LEU A 999 -2.06 87.00 -65.80
C LEU A 999 -0.89 86.06 -65.52
N ASP A 1000 -0.21 86.24 -64.38
CA ASP A 1000 0.96 85.46 -63.97
C ASP A 1000 0.62 84.00 -63.63
N ASN A 1001 -0.61 83.74 -63.16
CA ASN A 1001 -1.08 82.41 -62.78
C ASN A 1001 -2.22 81.89 -63.69
N SER A 1002 -2.37 82.49 -64.88
CA SER A 1002 -3.50 82.23 -65.79
C SER A 1002 -3.70 80.76 -66.14
N SER A 1003 -2.63 79.96 -66.27
CA SER A 1003 -2.73 78.52 -66.55
C SER A 1003 -3.31 77.73 -65.39
N LEU A 1004 -2.99 78.09 -64.14
CA LEU A 1004 -3.50 77.41 -62.95
C LEU A 1004 -4.95 77.82 -62.66
N ILE A 1005 -5.25 79.11 -62.82
CA ILE A 1005 -6.58 79.66 -62.55
C ILE A 1005 -7.66 79.05 -63.45
N VAL A 1006 -7.34 78.74 -64.71
CA VAL A 1006 -8.29 78.10 -65.63
C VAL A 1006 -8.41 76.59 -65.45
N GLU A 1007 -7.67 75.97 -64.51
CA GLU A 1007 -7.89 74.58 -64.12
C GLU A 1007 -9.14 74.43 -63.25
N SER A 1008 -9.47 75.43 -62.41
CA SER A 1008 -10.76 75.49 -61.71
C SER A 1008 -11.85 75.99 -62.65
N SER A 1009 -12.90 75.19 -62.81
CA SER A 1009 -14.08 75.59 -63.59
C SER A 1009 -14.79 76.77 -62.94
N SER A 1010 -14.82 76.84 -61.60
CA SER A 1010 -15.43 77.96 -60.87
C SER A 1010 -14.73 79.29 -61.18
N LEU A 1011 -13.40 79.30 -61.18
CA LEU A 1011 -12.61 80.49 -61.49
C LEU A 1011 -12.60 80.82 -62.99
N GLN A 1012 -12.50 79.81 -63.87
CA GLN A 1012 -12.66 79.98 -65.32
C GLN A 1012 -13.99 80.64 -65.64
N GLY A 1013 -15.08 80.15 -65.04
CA GLY A 1013 -16.43 80.66 -65.20
C GLY A 1013 -16.56 82.11 -64.72
N GLN A 1014 -16.00 82.43 -63.55
CA GLN A 1014 -16.02 83.79 -63.01
C GLN A 1014 -15.27 84.78 -63.90
N ILE A 1015 -14.10 84.40 -64.43
CA ILE A 1015 -13.33 85.25 -65.35
C ILE A 1015 -14.08 85.41 -66.66
N SER A 1016 -14.70 84.33 -67.16
CA SER A 1016 -15.55 84.37 -68.35
C SER A 1016 -16.70 85.35 -68.18
N ASP A 1017 -17.41 85.30 -67.05
CA ASP A 1017 -18.48 86.25 -66.73
C ASP A 1017 -17.98 87.69 -66.65
N ARG A 1018 -16.84 87.94 -65.97
CA ARG A 1018 -16.22 89.28 -65.91
C ARG A 1018 -15.84 89.83 -67.29
N ILE A 1019 -15.35 88.99 -68.21
CA ILE A 1019 -15.00 89.42 -69.57
C ILE A 1019 -16.26 89.65 -70.42
N LEU A 1020 -17.25 88.76 -70.32
CA LEU A 1020 -18.46 88.81 -71.14
C LEU A 1020 -19.42 89.92 -70.69
N ASN A 1021 -19.51 90.17 -69.38
CA ASN A 1021 -20.51 91.05 -68.78
C ASN A 1021 -19.92 92.27 -68.06
N GLY A 1022 -18.60 92.35 -67.85
CA GLY A 1022 -17.95 93.42 -67.07
C GLY A 1022 -17.55 94.68 -67.85
N SER A 1023 -17.50 94.66 -69.19
CA SER A 1023 -17.25 95.84 -70.02
C SER A 1023 -17.85 95.69 -71.42
N THR A 1024 -18.36 96.78 -72.00
CA THR A 1024 -18.86 96.80 -73.39
C THR A 1024 -17.75 96.96 -74.44
N ASP A 1025 -16.51 97.17 -74.01
CA ASP A 1025 -15.38 97.49 -74.90
C ASP A 1025 -14.69 96.24 -75.49
N ILE A 1026 -14.93 95.07 -74.89
CA ILE A 1026 -14.39 93.79 -75.36
C ILE A 1026 -15.52 93.01 -76.05
N ILE A 1027 -15.33 92.66 -77.32
CA ILE A 1027 -16.29 91.85 -78.07
C ILE A 1027 -15.74 90.42 -78.16
N VAL A 1028 -16.37 89.50 -77.43
CA VAL A 1028 -16.09 88.06 -77.55
C VAL A 1028 -17.09 87.44 -78.54
N PRO A 1029 -16.63 86.89 -79.68
CA PRO A 1029 -17.50 86.21 -80.64
C PRO A 1029 -18.00 84.86 -80.09
N ASP A 1030 -19.12 84.37 -80.61
CA ASP A 1030 -19.68 83.07 -80.18
C ASP A 1030 -18.91 81.88 -80.79
N LEU A 1031 -18.36 82.05 -82.00
CA LEU A 1031 -17.61 81.06 -82.75
C LEU A 1031 -16.23 81.58 -83.16
N ASP A 1032 -15.25 80.69 -83.24
CA ASP A 1032 -13.92 80.97 -83.80
C ASP A 1032 -13.91 80.99 -85.34
N ASN A 1033 -12.74 81.23 -85.93
CA ASN A 1033 -12.55 81.23 -87.38
C ASN A 1033 -12.76 79.85 -88.05
N SER A 1034 -12.85 78.79 -87.24
CA SER A 1034 -13.05 77.39 -87.62
C SER A 1034 -14.46 76.89 -87.26
N SER A 1035 -15.37 77.80 -86.89
CA SER A 1035 -16.76 77.51 -86.46
C SER A 1035 -16.88 76.63 -85.21
N GLN A 1036 -15.86 76.62 -84.35
CA GLN A 1036 -15.93 76.02 -83.01
C GLN A 1036 -16.47 77.03 -82.00
N ASN A 1037 -17.20 76.56 -80.99
CA ASN A 1037 -17.72 77.42 -79.93
C ASN A 1037 -16.58 78.03 -79.12
N ILE A 1038 -16.58 79.36 -79.01
CA ILE A 1038 -15.75 80.11 -78.06
C ILE A 1038 -16.52 80.28 -76.75
N LYS A 1039 -17.84 80.51 -76.83
CA LYS A 1039 -18.72 80.57 -75.66
C LYS A 1039 -19.44 79.24 -75.48
N ILE A 1040 -19.32 78.65 -74.29
CA ILE A 1040 -20.02 77.43 -73.88
C ILE A 1040 -21.08 77.85 -72.87
N VAL A 1041 -22.34 77.75 -73.26
CA VAL A 1041 -23.49 78.28 -72.50
C VAL A 1041 -24.21 77.14 -71.80
N TYR A 1042 -24.26 77.21 -70.47
CA TYR A 1042 -25.11 76.39 -69.61
C TYR A 1042 -26.23 77.24 -68.98
N ALA A 1043 -27.12 76.60 -68.23
CA ALA A 1043 -28.26 77.28 -67.63
C ALA A 1043 -27.85 78.30 -66.55
N ASP A 1044 -26.76 78.03 -65.85
CA ASP A 1044 -26.28 78.77 -64.70
C ASP A 1044 -25.01 79.61 -64.98
N ILE A 1045 -24.21 79.21 -65.97
CA ILE A 1045 -22.98 79.92 -66.34
C ILE A 1045 -22.70 79.92 -67.85
N THR A 1046 -21.95 80.91 -68.32
CA THR A 1046 -21.34 80.90 -69.67
C THR A 1046 -19.83 80.97 -69.57
N TYR A 1047 -19.16 79.91 -70.04
CA TYR A 1047 -17.71 79.86 -70.12
C TYR A 1047 -17.21 80.46 -71.43
N ILE A 1048 -16.06 81.13 -71.38
CA ILE A 1048 -15.14 81.23 -72.51
C ILE A 1048 -14.30 79.96 -72.48
N LYS A 1049 -14.28 79.22 -73.59
CA LYS A 1049 -13.55 77.96 -73.73
C LYS A 1049 -12.12 78.10 -73.21
N LYS A 1050 -11.66 77.18 -72.37
CA LYS A 1050 -10.40 77.24 -71.62
C LYS A 1050 -9.21 77.60 -72.49
N THR A 1051 -9.08 76.95 -73.65
CA THR A 1051 -8.00 77.22 -74.61
C THR A 1051 -8.03 78.65 -75.16
N GLU A 1052 -9.22 79.19 -75.39
CA GLU A 1052 -9.42 80.56 -75.90
C GLU A 1052 -9.21 81.60 -74.80
N LEU A 1053 -9.72 81.32 -73.59
CA LEU A 1053 -9.52 82.19 -72.43
C LEU A 1053 -8.04 82.30 -72.08
N LEU A 1054 -7.32 81.17 -72.06
CA LEU A 1054 -5.88 81.15 -71.81
C LEU A 1054 -5.10 81.87 -72.91
N ALA A 1055 -5.48 81.68 -74.18
CA ALA A 1055 -4.86 82.42 -75.30
C ALA A 1055 -5.09 83.93 -75.18
N PHE A 1056 -6.29 84.35 -74.75
CA PHE A 1056 -6.61 85.75 -74.48
C PHE A 1056 -5.77 86.33 -73.33
N LEU A 1057 -5.74 85.67 -72.17
CA LEU A 1057 -4.95 86.12 -71.02
C LEU A 1057 -3.45 86.19 -71.34
N ASN A 1058 -2.89 85.20 -72.04
CA ASN A 1058 -1.50 85.23 -72.49
C ASN A 1058 -1.22 86.39 -73.46
N SER A 1059 -2.17 86.72 -74.33
CA SER A 1059 -2.04 87.83 -75.27
C SER A 1059 -2.09 89.18 -74.54
N VAL A 1060 -2.95 89.31 -73.51
CA VAL A 1060 -3.02 90.50 -72.65
C VAL A 1060 -1.73 90.67 -71.84
N ASN A 1061 -1.10 89.59 -71.35
CA ASN A 1061 0.16 89.65 -70.61
C ASN A 1061 1.36 90.12 -71.45
N GLN A 1062 1.26 90.04 -72.78
CA GLN A 1062 2.31 90.48 -73.72
C GLN A 1062 2.18 91.95 -74.14
N ILE A 1063 1.09 92.61 -73.78
CA ILE A 1063 0.80 94.04 -74.06
C ILE A 1063 1.23 94.87 -72.85
#